data_AF-A0A8U1ER65-F1
#
_entry.id   AF-A0A8U1ER65-F1
#
_cell.length_a   1.000
_cell.length_b   1.000
_cell.length_c   1.000
_cell.angle_alpha   90.00
_cell.angle_beta   90.00
_cell.angle_gamma   90.00
#
_symmetry.space_group_name_H-M   'P 1'
#
loop_
_entity.id
_entity.type
_entity.pdbx_description
1 polymer ?
#
loop_
_entity_poly.entity_id
_entity_poly.type
_entity_poly.pdbx_seq_one_letter_code
_entity_poly.pdbx_strand_id
1 'polypeptide(L)'
;MSSSPLSKKRRVSDSETKTGSHCSSSNSVRTELSHTPTNGMAKNGNDAEIDEGLYSRQLYVLGHDAMKRMQRSNVLVSGLRGLGVEIAKNVILGGVKSVTLHDQGQAEWRDLSSQFYLREEDLGKNRAEVSRTRLAELNSYVPVVAYTGALIDHYLTQFQVVVLTNSPLEEQQRIGDFCHSNGIKLVIADTRGLFGQLFCDFGEEMVVIDTNGEQPLSAMISMITKDASGVVTCLDEARHGFESGDFVTFTEVQGMTELNGCQPVEIKTLGPYTFSICDTTGFSDYVRGGIVSQVKMPQKVAFKPLTASMAEPEFVLTDFAKFERPGQLHLGFQALHSYQRKHSRLPKPWCQADGEELVTLAKEVNSAQTGSAKVDELDDTLIKKLAFVSAGDLAPLNAFIGGLAAQEVLKACTGKFMPMMQWLYFDALECLSEEEGGAMLTEEDCAPRNSRYDGQIAVFGSKLQEELAKQRYFLVGAGAIGCELLKNFAMIGLASGEGEVIVTDMDTIEKSNLNRQFLFRPWDVTKMKSETAAAAVKQMNPSIRITGHQNRVGPDTERVYDDDFFESLHGVANALDNVDARMYMDRRCVYYRKPLLESGTLGTKGNVQVVIPFLTESYSSSQDPPEKSIPICTLKNFPNAIEHTLQWARDEFEGLFKQPSENAMQYLTDAKFLERTLKLPGAQPLEVLEAVYKSLVTDCPRSWADCVTWARHHWQCQYSNNICQLLHNFPPEQLTSSGAPFWSGPKRCPHPLEFSTSNDLHMDYVMSGANLFAQSYGMQGSTDRVGVAKILDSLSVPTFVPRSGVKIHVSDQELQSAHGNVGEDGIDLIC
;
A
#
# COMPACT_ATOMS: atom_id res chain seq x y z
N MET A 1 25.23 8.62 -19.74
CA MET A 1 24.62 8.47 -21.08
C MET A 1 24.17 7.04 -21.22
N SER A 2 22.88 6.78 -20.98
CA SER A 2 22.22 5.50 -21.20
C SER A 2 20.97 5.84 -22.01
N SER A 3 20.93 5.41 -23.26
CA SER A 3 19.88 5.76 -24.23
C SER A 3 18.85 4.64 -24.30
N SER A 4 17.81 4.73 -23.48
CA SER A 4 16.56 4.01 -23.72
C SER A 4 15.74 4.79 -24.77
N PRO A 5 15.22 4.13 -25.83
CA PRO A 5 14.48 4.83 -26.86
C PRO A 5 13.10 5.29 -26.34
N LEU A 6 12.91 6.61 -26.36
CA LEU A 6 11.68 7.33 -26.05
C LEU A 6 10.53 6.88 -26.95
N SER A 7 9.42 6.42 -26.35
CA SER A 7 8.13 6.26 -27.00
C SER A 7 7.51 7.63 -27.30
N LYS A 8 7.91 8.24 -28.43
CA LYS A 8 7.26 9.44 -28.96
C LYS A 8 5.90 9.07 -29.57
N LYS A 9 4.81 9.20 -28.82
CA LYS A 9 3.47 9.38 -29.41
C LYS A 9 3.32 10.83 -29.87
N ARG A 10 2.92 11.05 -31.11
CA ARG A 10 2.78 12.39 -31.71
C ARG A 10 1.37 12.58 -32.29
N ARG A 11 0.74 13.68 -31.83
CA ARG A 11 -0.24 14.57 -32.49
C ARG A 11 -1.17 13.95 -33.54
N VAL A 12 -2.46 13.88 -33.20
CA VAL A 12 -3.55 14.06 -34.16
C VAL A 12 -3.71 15.56 -34.39
N SER A 13 -3.62 15.99 -35.65
CA SER A 13 -3.93 17.35 -36.09
C SER A 13 -5.40 17.43 -36.45
N ASP A 14 -6.17 18.22 -35.71
CA ASP A 14 -7.51 18.63 -36.09
C ASP A 14 -7.44 19.52 -37.34
N SER A 15 -8.24 19.17 -38.35
CA SER A 15 -8.58 20.07 -39.43
C SER A 15 -10.04 20.45 -39.28
N GLU A 16 -10.28 21.70 -38.92
CA GLU A 16 -11.59 22.34 -38.90
C GLU A 16 -12.19 22.32 -40.31
N THR A 17 -13.41 21.79 -40.45
CA THR A 17 -14.32 22.23 -41.50
C THR A 17 -15.68 22.55 -40.88
N LYS A 18 -15.93 23.86 -40.73
CA LYS A 18 -17.24 24.43 -40.44
C LYS A 18 -18.18 24.14 -41.61
N THR A 19 -19.28 23.44 -41.36
CA THR A 19 -20.53 23.67 -42.09
C THR A 19 -21.69 23.56 -41.10
N GLY A 20 -22.44 24.66 -40.98
CA GLY A 20 -23.64 24.71 -40.16
C GLY A 20 -24.84 24.08 -40.86
N SER A 21 -25.75 23.53 -40.08
CA SER A 21 -27.15 23.34 -40.49
C SER A 21 -28.05 23.30 -39.27
N HIS A 22 -29.01 24.22 -39.25
CA HIS A 22 -30.15 24.28 -38.33
C HIS A 22 -31.14 23.14 -38.57
N CYS A 23 -31.71 22.58 -37.49
CA CYS A 23 -33.14 22.18 -37.33
C CYS A 23 -33.28 21.50 -35.96
N SER A 24 -33.86 22.16 -34.96
CA SER A 24 -35.30 22.30 -34.66
C SER A 24 -35.76 21.29 -33.60
N SER A 25 -36.49 21.83 -32.64
CA SER A 25 -37.00 21.24 -31.41
C SER A 25 -38.22 20.34 -31.62
N SER A 26 -38.51 19.56 -30.56
CA SER A 26 -39.76 18.85 -30.21
C SER A 26 -39.89 17.39 -30.67
N ASN A 27 -39.81 16.44 -29.73
CA ASN A 27 -41.01 15.94 -29.05
C ASN A 27 -40.66 14.95 -27.92
N SER A 28 -41.31 15.17 -26.79
CA SER A 28 -41.30 14.40 -25.57
C SER A 28 -42.00 13.05 -25.71
N VAL A 29 -41.42 11.99 -25.14
CA VAL A 29 -42.18 10.91 -24.51
C VAL A 29 -41.53 10.61 -23.16
N ARG A 30 -42.19 11.06 -22.08
CA ARG A 30 -41.90 10.64 -20.71
C ARG A 30 -42.34 9.19 -20.56
N THR A 31 -41.41 8.32 -20.19
CA THR A 31 -41.75 7.01 -19.62
C THR A 31 -41.24 7.01 -18.19
N GLU A 32 -42.15 7.09 -17.23
CA GLU A 32 -41.85 6.91 -15.81
C GLU A 32 -41.44 5.46 -15.57
N LEU A 33 -40.18 5.24 -15.19
CA LEU A 33 -39.73 4.00 -14.59
C LEU A 33 -39.11 4.34 -13.24
N SER A 34 -39.91 4.18 -12.20
CA SER A 34 -39.46 4.18 -10.81
C SER A 34 -38.59 2.95 -10.55
N HIS A 35 -37.29 3.07 -10.75
CA HIS A 35 -36.32 2.11 -10.23
C HIS A 35 -35.43 2.79 -9.20
N THR A 36 -35.77 2.57 -7.93
CA THR A 36 -34.83 2.68 -6.81
C THR A 36 -33.63 1.78 -7.15
N PRO A 37 -32.38 2.28 -7.20
CA PRO A 37 -31.24 1.42 -7.44
C PRO A 37 -31.07 0.49 -6.24
N THR A 38 -31.27 -0.81 -6.46
CA THR A 38 -30.91 -1.84 -5.49
C THR A 38 -29.40 -1.81 -5.29
N ASN A 39 -28.97 -1.58 -4.04
CA ASN A 39 -27.58 -1.69 -3.60
C ASN A 39 -26.97 -3.02 -4.07
N GLY A 40 -26.08 -2.96 -5.07
CA GLY A 40 -25.39 -4.11 -5.65
C GLY A 40 -24.24 -4.63 -4.79
N MET A 41 -24.47 -4.86 -3.50
CA MET A 41 -23.57 -5.67 -2.67
C MET A 41 -24.39 -6.81 -2.07
N ALA A 42 -24.07 -8.03 -2.49
CA ALA A 42 -24.71 -9.23 -1.99
C ALA A 42 -24.49 -9.33 -0.47
N LYS A 43 -25.57 -9.24 0.31
CA LYS A 43 -25.58 -9.78 1.67
C LYS A 43 -25.78 -11.29 1.54
N ASN A 44 -24.68 -12.04 1.48
CA ASN A 44 -24.75 -13.48 1.74
C ASN A 44 -24.21 -13.75 3.15
N GLY A 45 -25.09 -14.36 3.95
CA GLY A 45 -24.73 -14.99 5.19
C GLY A 45 -24.20 -16.41 4.97
N ASN A 46 -23.50 -16.87 6.01
CA ASN A 46 -22.88 -18.17 6.24
C ASN A 46 -21.53 -18.41 5.54
N ASP A 47 -20.51 -18.47 6.41
CA ASP A 47 -19.06 -18.43 6.21
C ASP A 47 -18.53 -17.15 5.54
N ALA A 48 -17.77 -16.37 6.31
CA ALA A 48 -17.24 -15.06 5.92
C ALA A 48 -16.19 -15.19 4.81
N GLU A 49 -16.66 -15.29 3.57
CA GLU A 49 -15.81 -15.17 2.39
C GLU A 49 -15.31 -13.72 2.31
N ILE A 50 -13.99 -13.55 2.22
CA ILE A 50 -13.39 -12.22 2.14
C ILE A 50 -13.65 -11.67 0.75
N ASP A 51 -14.24 -10.47 0.65
CA ASP A 51 -14.44 -9.78 -0.63
C ASP A 51 -13.09 -9.29 -1.18
N GLU A 52 -12.43 -10.14 -1.96
CA GLU A 52 -11.13 -9.83 -2.57
C GLU A 52 -11.21 -8.62 -3.51
N GLY A 53 -12.38 -8.30 -4.07
CA GLY A 53 -12.58 -7.12 -4.90
C GLY A 53 -12.51 -5.81 -4.12
N LEU A 54 -12.91 -5.80 -2.84
CA LEU A 54 -12.77 -4.66 -1.94
C LEU A 54 -11.40 -4.64 -1.25
N TYR A 55 -10.99 -5.78 -0.69
CA TYR A 55 -9.80 -5.90 0.17
C TYR A 55 -8.51 -6.24 -0.57
N SER A 56 -8.52 -6.33 -1.91
CA SER A 56 -7.38 -6.76 -2.75
C SER A 56 -6.02 -6.26 -2.26
N ARG A 57 -5.88 -4.95 -2.07
CA ARG A 57 -4.57 -4.35 -1.71
C ARG A 57 -4.18 -4.59 -0.25
N GLN A 58 -5.16 -4.66 0.65
CA GLN A 58 -4.93 -4.95 2.06
C GLN A 58 -4.59 -6.44 2.29
N LEU A 59 -5.15 -7.34 1.47
CA LEU A 59 -4.84 -8.77 1.54
C LEU A 59 -3.36 -9.06 1.29
N TYR A 60 -2.70 -8.32 0.39
CA TYR A 60 -1.26 -8.46 0.16
C TYR A 60 -0.39 -7.98 1.34
N VAL A 61 -0.97 -7.25 2.30
CA VAL A 61 -0.28 -6.77 3.51
C VAL A 61 -0.54 -7.69 4.69
N LEU A 62 -1.80 -8.08 4.90
CA LEU A 62 -2.23 -8.83 6.09
C LEU A 62 -2.28 -10.35 5.85
N GLY A 63 -2.72 -10.77 4.66
CA GLY A 63 -3.07 -12.15 4.34
C GLY A 63 -4.49 -12.54 4.77
N HIS A 64 -5.03 -13.60 4.15
CA HIS A 64 -6.40 -14.07 4.40
C HIS A 64 -6.64 -14.49 5.85
N ASP A 65 -5.68 -15.12 6.50
CA ASP A 65 -5.85 -15.61 7.88
C ASP A 65 -5.95 -14.48 8.90
N ALA A 66 -5.16 -13.42 8.73
CA ALA A 66 -5.27 -12.21 9.55
C ALA A 66 -6.64 -11.55 9.36
N MET A 67 -7.09 -11.40 8.10
CA MET A 67 -8.41 -10.84 7.78
C MET A 67 -9.57 -11.64 8.40
N LYS A 68 -9.52 -12.98 8.36
CA LYS A 68 -10.54 -13.84 8.99
C LYS A 68 -10.62 -13.63 10.51
N ARG A 69 -9.49 -13.36 11.18
CA ARG A 69 -9.47 -13.04 12.61
C ARG A 69 -10.09 -11.68 12.87
N MET A 70 -9.77 -10.67 12.07
CA MET A 70 -10.36 -9.33 12.17
C MET A 70 -11.89 -9.37 12.06
N GLN A 71 -12.43 -10.12 11.10
CA GLN A 71 -13.88 -10.31 10.90
C GLN A 71 -14.59 -10.97 12.09
N ARG A 72 -13.87 -11.47 13.09
CA ARG A 72 -14.40 -12.04 14.34
C ARG A 72 -14.22 -11.12 15.56
N SER A 73 -13.51 -10.01 15.43
CA SER A 73 -13.17 -9.09 16.52
C SER A 73 -14.10 -7.87 16.58
N ASN A 74 -14.78 -7.68 17.71
CA ASN A 74 -15.51 -6.46 18.04
C ASN A 74 -14.56 -5.44 18.67
N VAL A 75 -14.61 -4.19 18.18
CA VAL A 75 -13.76 -3.10 18.65
C VAL A 75 -14.61 -1.99 19.27
N LEU A 76 -14.23 -1.52 20.46
CA LEU A 76 -14.76 -0.30 21.07
C LEU A 76 -13.78 0.86 20.84
N VAL A 77 -14.28 2.00 20.38
CA VAL A 77 -13.52 3.26 20.30
C VAL A 77 -14.20 4.30 21.19
N SER A 78 -13.54 4.67 22.30
CA SER A 78 -14.01 5.63 23.28
C SER A 78 -13.34 7.00 23.10
N GLY A 79 -14.17 8.05 23.01
CA GLY A 79 -13.79 9.42 22.64
C GLY A 79 -13.85 9.62 21.12
N LEU A 80 -14.75 10.49 20.64
CA LEU A 80 -14.99 10.73 19.21
C LEU A 80 -14.66 12.18 18.78
N ARG A 81 -13.54 12.69 19.32
CA ARG A 81 -12.82 13.85 18.75
C ARG A 81 -12.02 13.42 17.51
N GLY A 82 -11.14 14.29 17.00
CA GLY A 82 -10.32 14.00 15.80
C GLY A 82 -9.56 12.69 15.85
N LEU A 83 -8.85 12.42 16.94
CA LEU A 83 -8.08 11.20 17.11
C LEU A 83 -8.97 9.94 17.05
N GLY A 84 -10.07 9.94 17.80
CA GLY A 84 -10.99 8.82 17.84
C GLY A 84 -11.68 8.54 16.51
N VAL A 85 -12.11 9.59 15.78
CA VAL A 85 -12.72 9.40 14.45
C VAL A 85 -11.71 8.90 13.42
N GLU A 86 -10.44 9.31 13.52
CA GLU A 86 -9.36 8.80 12.66
C GLU A 86 -9.11 7.31 12.91
N ILE A 87 -9.02 6.90 14.18
CA ILE A 87 -8.86 5.48 14.55
C ILE A 87 -10.06 4.68 14.04
N ALA A 88 -11.28 5.15 14.32
CA ALA A 88 -12.50 4.47 13.90
C ALA A 88 -12.58 4.31 12.38
N LYS A 89 -12.25 5.36 11.59
CA LYS A 89 -12.18 5.29 10.13
C LYS A 89 -11.30 4.13 9.68
N ASN A 90 -10.05 4.08 10.17
CA ASN A 90 -9.07 3.09 9.73
C ASN A 90 -9.46 1.67 10.17
N VAL A 91 -10.00 1.49 11.38
CA VAL A 91 -10.47 0.18 11.87
C VAL A 91 -11.69 -0.32 11.07
N ILE A 92 -12.63 0.56 10.72
CA ILE A 92 -13.80 0.21 9.90
C ILE A 92 -13.38 -0.18 8.48
N LEU A 93 -12.49 0.60 7.86
CA LEU A 93 -11.93 0.28 6.54
C LEU A 93 -11.12 -1.03 6.58
N GLY A 94 -10.45 -1.31 7.70
CA GLY A 94 -9.75 -2.56 7.96
C GLY A 94 -10.65 -3.79 7.87
N GLY A 95 -11.94 -3.69 8.22
CA GLY A 95 -12.87 -4.82 8.12
C GLY A 95 -12.93 -5.71 9.34
N VAL A 96 -13.07 -5.11 10.53
CA VAL A 96 -13.35 -5.85 11.77
C VAL A 96 -14.80 -6.33 11.84
N LYS A 97 -15.16 -7.18 12.82
CA LYS A 97 -16.52 -7.70 12.96
C LYS A 97 -17.56 -6.59 13.18
N SER A 98 -17.26 -5.65 14.06
CA SER A 98 -18.09 -4.49 14.36
C SER A 98 -17.28 -3.42 15.10
N VAL A 99 -17.74 -2.17 14.98
CA VAL A 99 -17.17 -1.04 15.73
C VAL A 99 -18.26 -0.37 16.56
N THR A 100 -18.00 -0.24 17.86
CA THR A 100 -18.83 0.56 18.76
C THR A 100 -18.12 1.87 19.06
N LEU A 101 -18.80 2.99 18.80
CA LEU A 101 -18.35 4.33 19.09
C LEU A 101 -18.91 4.74 20.45
N HIS A 102 -18.06 5.22 21.35
CA HIS A 102 -18.48 5.74 22.65
C HIS A 102 -18.02 7.18 22.85
N ASP A 103 -18.95 8.07 23.20
CA ASP A 103 -18.62 9.42 23.65
C ASP A 103 -19.77 9.97 24.50
N GLN A 104 -19.45 10.65 25.60
CA GLN A 104 -20.44 11.32 26.46
C GLN A 104 -20.51 12.83 26.20
N GLY A 105 -19.51 13.39 25.53
CA GLY A 105 -19.42 14.80 25.24
C GLY A 105 -20.23 15.24 24.02
N GLN A 106 -20.49 16.54 23.97
CA GLN A 106 -21.14 17.20 22.84
C GLN A 106 -20.10 17.75 21.87
N ALA A 107 -20.51 17.93 20.62
CA ALA A 107 -19.70 18.56 19.59
C ALA A 107 -19.51 20.06 19.90
N GLU A 108 -18.26 20.49 20.01
CA GLU A 108 -17.83 21.86 20.25
C GLU A 108 -17.05 22.42 19.06
N TRP A 109 -16.90 23.75 18.97
CA TRP A 109 -16.15 24.42 17.89
C TRP A 109 -14.75 23.85 17.68
N ARG A 110 -14.03 23.61 18.77
CA ARG A 110 -12.67 23.06 18.75
C ARG A 110 -12.59 21.65 18.16
N ASP A 111 -13.66 20.86 18.25
CA ASP A 111 -13.65 19.49 17.73
C ASP A 111 -13.61 19.49 16.18
N LEU A 112 -14.15 20.54 15.53
CA LEU A 112 -14.14 20.67 14.07
C LEU A 112 -12.75 20.97 13.49
N SER A 113 -11.74 21.24 14.33
CA SER A 113 -10.36 21.47 13.89
C SER A 113 -9.71 20.20 13.32
N SER A 114 -10.28 19.03 13.63
CA SER A 114 -9.74 17.75 13.19
C SER A 114 -10.79 16.67 12.94
N GLN A 115 -12.00 16.80 13.50
CA GLN A 115 -13.08 15.82 13.34
C GLN A 115 -13.82 16.06 12.01
N PHE A 116 -13.35 15.40 10.94
CA PHE A 116 -13.80 15.55 9.55
C PHE A 116 -15.24 15.05 9.24
N TYR A 117 -15.95 14.48 10.22
CA TYR A 117 -17.36 14.08 10.15
C TYR A 117 -18.31 14.91 11.00
N LEU A 118 -17.81 15.80 11.87
CA LEU A 118 -18.65 16.85 12.43
C LEU A 118 -18.91 17.93 11.38
N ARG A 119 -20.10 18.53 11.45
CA ARG A 119 -20.50 19.70 10.69
C ARG A 119 -20.87 20.81 11.67
N GLU A 120 -20.88 22.06 11.23
CA GLU A 120 -21.25 23.19 12.10
C GLU A 120 -22.70 23.05 12.61
N GLU A 121 -23.59 22.43 11.81
CA GLU A 121 -24.96 22.09 12.21
C GLU A 121 -25.06 20.97 13.28
N ASP A 122 -23.95 20.31 13.61
CA ASP A 122 -23.88 19.24 14.62
C ASP A 122 -23.43 19.76 16.00
N LEU A 123 -23.05 21.03 16.12
CA LEU A 123 -22.67 21.65 17.40
C LEU A 123 -23.75 21.45 18.47
N GLY A 124 -23.34 21.03 19.66
CA GLY A 124 -24.23 20.70 20.79
C GLY A 124 -24.85 19.30 20.76
N LYS A 125 -24.72 18.53 19.67
CA LYS A 125 -25.16 17.12 19.61
C LYS A 125 -24.07 16.18 20.13
N ASN A 126 -24.43 14.95 20.51
CA ASN A 126 -23.44 13.95 20.93
C ASN A 126 -22.56 13.52 19.75
N ARG A 127 -21.23 13.50 19.95
CA ARG A 127 -20.25 13.21 18.89
C ARG A 127 -20.35 11.79 18.32
N ALA A 128 -20.60 10.78 19.15
CA ALA A 128 -20.70 9.39 18.71
C ALA A 128 -21.95 9.16 17.86
N GLU A 129 -23.09 9.73 18.28
CA GLU A 129 -24.38 9.58 17.56
C GLU A 129 -24.33 10.20 16.16
N VAL A 130 -23.84 11.45 16.04
CA VAL A 130 -23.78 12.14 14.74
C VAL A 130 -22.76 11.52 13.78
N SER A 131 -21.65 10.99 14.32
CA SER A 131 -20.59 10.38 13.50
C SER A 131 -20.93 8.98 13.02
N ARG A 132 -21.81 8.27 13.73
CA ARG A 132 -22.18 6.86 13.44
C ARG A 132 -22.57 6.65 11.98
N THR A 133 -23.46 7.48 11.45
CA THR A 133 -23.98 7.31 10.09
C THR A 133 -22.88 7.45 9.05
N ARG A 134 -22.03 8.48 9.17
CA ARG A 134 -20.93 8.76 8.22
C ARG A 134 -19.84 7.69 8.28
N LEU A 135 -19.53 7.17 9.47
CA LEU A 135 -18.60 6.07 9.67
C LEU A 135 -19.13 4.74 9.12
N ALA A 136 -20.43 4.46 9.28
CA ALA A 136 -21.06 3.24 8.76
C ALA A 136 -21.04 3.15 7.23
N GLU A 137 -20.98 4.28 6.53
CA GLU A 137 -20.89 4.31 5.05
C GLU A 137 -19.52 3.91 4.50
N LEU A 138 -18.47 3.91 5.33
CA LEU A 138 -17.11 3.57 4.89
C LEU A 138 -17.00 2.11 4.46
N ASN A 139 -17.71 1.23 5.16
CA ASN A 139 -17.64 -0.20 4.91
C ASN A 139 -18.95 -0.90 5.27
N SER A 140 -19.68 -1.36 4.25
CA SER A 140 -20.97 -2.03 4.40
C SER A 140 -20.89 -3.38 5.12
N TYR A 141 -19.70 -3.97 5.24
CA TYR A 141 -19.46 -5.22 5.97
C TYR A 141 -19.28 -5.01 7.47
N VAL A 142 -19.03 -3.78 7.94
CA VAL A 142 -18.73 -3.48 9.35
C VAL A 142 -19.89 -2.69 9.97
N PRO A 143 -20.72 -3.32 10.83
CA PRO A 143 -21.73 -2.60 11.59
C PRO A 143 -21.08 -1.59 12.54
N VAL A 144 -21.61 -0.35 12.54
CA VAL A 144 -21.19 0.73 13.43
C VAL A 144 -22.33 1.12 14.35
N VAL A 145 -22.10 1.07 15.66
CA VAL A 145 -23.08 1.40 16.70
C VAL A 145 -22.55 2.53 17.57
N ALA A 146 -23.43 3.41 18.06
CA ALA A 146 -23.08 4.45 19.03
C ALA A 146 -23.56 4.06 20.43
N TYR A 147 -22.76 4.38 21.44
CA TYR A 147 -23.05 4.19 22.85
C TYR A 147 -22.74 5.46 23.63
N THR A 148 -23.67 5.95 24.43
CA THR A 148 -23.57 7.23 25.17
C THR A 148 -23.63 7.05 26.69
N GLY A 149 -23.72 5.80 27.16
CA GLY A 149 -23.74 5.47 28.59
C GLY A 149 -22.35 5.42 29.22
N ALA A 150 -22.29 5.12 30.51
CA ALA A 150 -21.02 4.89 31.21
C ALA A 150 -20.37 3.57 30.77
N LEU A 151 -19.03 3.55 30.68
CA LEU A 151 -18.24 2.34 30.43
C LEU A 151 -18.09 1.51 31.70
N ILE A 152 -19.11 0.71 31.99
CA ILE A 152 -19.10 -0.27 33.09
C ILE A 152 -18.38 -1.56 32.68
N ASP A 153 -17.70 -2.19 33.63
CA ASP A 153 -16.86 -3.38 33.42
C ASP A 153 -17.57 -4.51 32.65
N HIS A 154 -18.80 -4.84 33.04
CA HIS A 154 -19.58 -5.88 32.35
C HIS A 154 -19.81 -5.57 30.87
N TYR A 155 -20.00 -4.30 30.52
CA TYR A 155 -20.19 -3.88 29.13
C TYR A 155 -18.92 -4.05 28.30
N LEU A 156 -17.73 -3.95 28.91
CA LEU A 156 -16.46 -4.09 28.19
C LEU A 156 -16.19 -5.54 27.74
N THR A 157 -16.76 -6.53 28.42
CA THR A 157 -16.52 -7.97 28.16
C THR A 157 -16.96 -8.46 26.77
N GLN A 158 -17.77 -7.68 26.05
CA GLN A 158 -18.22 -8.03 24.69
C GLN A 158 -17.18 -7.69 23.59
N PHE A 159 -16.14 -6.91 23.94
CA PHE A 159 -15.14 -6.44 22.99
C PHE A 159 -13.85 -7.27 23.08
N GLN A 160 -13.19 -7.44 21.94
CA GLN A 160 -11.86 -8.05 21.88
C GLN A 160 -10.78 -6.97 22.03
N VAL A 161 -11.04 -5.77 21.52
CA VAL A 161 -10.14 -4.62 21.63
C VAL A 161 -10.91 -3.39 22.12
N VAL A 162 -10.36 -2.69 23.10
CA VAL A 162 -10.85 -1.42 23.63
C VAL A 162 -9.82 -0.34 23.33
N VAL A 163 -10.27 0.73 22.68
CA VAL A 163 -9.48 1.93 22.43
C VAL A 163 -9.99 3.05 23.29
N LEU A 164 -9.12 3.67 24.08
CA LEU A 164 -9.42 4.87 24.86
C LEU A 164 -8.70 6.07 24.25
N THR A 165 -9.44 7.13 23.98
CA THR A 165 -8.89 8.42 23.57
C THR A 165 -9.45 9.54 24.43
N ASN A 166 -8.58 10.47 24.83
CA ASN A 166 -8.95 11.67 25.59
C ASN A 166 -9.73 11.40 26.90
N SER A 167 -9.60 10.21 27.48
CA SER A 167 -10.19 9.86 28.78
C SER A 167 -9.29 10.30 29.95
N PRO A 168 -9.85 10.60 31.14
CA PRO A 168 -9.07 10.85 32.35
C PRO A 168 -8.23 9.63 32.76
N LEU A 169 -7.09 9.88 33.41
CA LEU A 169 -6.16 8.81 33.82
C LEU A 169 -6.81 7.80 34.76
N GLU A 170 -7.71 8.22 35.64
CA GLU A 170 -8.39 7.32 36.58
C GLU A 170 -9.29 6.32 35.85
N GLU A 171 -9.94 6.78 34.78
CA GLU A 171 -10.73 5.91 33.92
C GLU A 171 -9.84 4.97 33.10
N GLN A 172 -8.70 5.48 32.59
CA GLN A 172 -7.70 4.67 31.89
C GLN A 172 -7.16 3.55 32.78
N GLN A 173 -6.81 3.84 34.04
CA GLN A 173 -6.32 2.84 35.00
C GLN A 173 -7.38 1.79 35.33
N ARG A 174 -8.60 2.21 35.66
CA ARG A 174 -9.70 1.26 35.95
C ARG A 174 -9.98 0.34 34.76
N ILE A 175 -10.14 0.91 33.56
CA ILE A 175 -10.44 0.13 32.36
C ILE A 175 -9.24 -0.73 31.97
N GLY A 176 -8.02 -0.19 32.07
CA GLY A 176 -6.81 -0.91 31.70
C GLY A 176 -6.57 -2.14 32.56
N ASP A 177 -6.63 -1.99 33.89
CA ASP A 177 -6.46 -3.10 34.82
C ASP A 177 -7.57 -4.16 34.64
N PHE A 178 -8.81 -3.73 34.36
CA PHE A 178 -9.91 -4.63 34.03
C PHE A 178 -9.67 -5.39 32.72
N CYS A 179 -9.29 -4.68 31.66
CA CYS A 179 -9.03 -5.26 30.34
C CYS A 179 -7.91 -6.30 30.42
N HIS A 180 -6.78 -5.94 31.05
CA HIS A 180 -5.64 -6.84 31.25
C HIS A 180 -6.05 -8.14 31.94
N SER A 181 -6.75 -8.02 33.08
CA SER A 181 -7.19 -9.16 33.90
C SER A 181 -8.22 -10.07 33.21
N ASN A 182 -8.92 -9.56 32.18
CA ASN A 182 -9.95 -10.29 31.43
C ASN A 182 -9.51 -10.66 30.01
N GLY A 183 -8.24 -10.47 29.65
CA GLY A 183 -7.71 -10.81 28.33
C GLY A 183 -8.24 -9.94 27.19
N ILE A 184 -8.78 -8.76 27.50
CA ILE A 184 -9.25 -7.76 26.52
C ILE A 184 -8.05 -6.89 26.14
N LYS A 185 -7.81 -6.72 24.84
CA LYS A 185 -6.68 -5.94 24.35
C LYS A 185 -6.98 -4.44 24.50
N LEU A 186 -6.02 -3.67 24.99
CA LEU A 186 -6.16 -2.25 25.25
C LEU A 186 -5.21 -1.43 24.38
N VAL A 187 -5.73 -0.34 23.81
CA VAL A 187 -4.96 0.72 23.18
C VAL A 187 -5.40 2.05 23.80
N ILE A 188 -4.45 2.88 24.23
CA ILE A 188 -4.74 4.23 24.73
C ILE A 188 -3.97 5.21 23.87
N ALA A 189 -4.63 6.22 23.32
CA ALA A 189 -4.00 7.23 22.50
C ALA A 189 -4.49 8.64 22.86
N ASP A 190 -3.56 9.57 22.99
CA ASP A 190 -3.88 10.97 23.28
C ASP A 190 -3.03 11.92 22.44
N THR A 191 -3.65 13.00 21.99
CA THR A 191 -3.00 14.12 21.29
C THR A 191 -3.28 15.42 22.04
N ARG A 192 -2.25 16.27 22.15
CA ARG A 192 -2.21 17.53 22.88
C ARG A 192 -1.40 18.55 22.08
N GLY A 193 -2.05 19.26 21.17
CA GLY A 193 -1.39 20.19 20.25
C GLY A 193 -0.37 19.48 19.36
N LEU A 194 0.92 19.72 19.60
CA LEU A 194 2.03 19.11 18.86
C LEU A 194 2.60 17.83 19.51
N PHE A 195 2.01 17.36 20.62
CA PHE A 195 2.45 16.19 21.37
C PHE A 195 1.44 15.05 21.28
N GLY A 196 1.92 13.82 21.08
CA GLY A 196 1.12 12.62 21.06
C GLY A 196 1.69 11.53 21.98
N GLN A 197 0.82 10.72 22.56
CA GLN A 197 1.17 9.46 23.22
C GLN A 197 0.31 8.31 22.70
N LEU A 198 0.88 7.11 22.70
CA LEU A 198 0.22 5.86 22.41
C LEU A 198 0.73 4.79 23.39
N PHE A 199 -0.20 4.02 23.97
CA PHE A 199 0.08 2.90 24.87
C PHE A 199 -0.65 1.65 24.39
N CYS A 200 0.02 0.51 24.45
CA CYS A 200 -0.56 -0.79 24.12
C CYS A 200 -0.40 -1.77 25.29
N ASP A 201 -1.48 -2.46 25.62
CA ASP A 201 -1.48 -3.59 26.54
C ASP A 201 -2.31 -4.74 25.95
N PHE A 202 -1.62 -5.76 25.48
CA PHE A 202 -2.23 -6.93 24.86
C PHE A 202 -2.23 -8.16 25.78
N GLY A 203 -2.11 -7.95 27.10
CA GLY A 203 -2.16 -8.98 28.13
C GLY A 203 -0.85 -9.75 28.34
N GLU A 204 -0.85 -10.65 29.32
CA GLU A 204 0.33 -11.41 29.73
C GLU A 204 0.84 -12.41 28.68
N GLU A 205 -0.03 -12.86 27.77
CA GLU A 205 0.34 -13.76 26.69
C GLU A 205 -0.35 -13.38 25.37
N MET A 206 0.38 -12.73 24.47
CA MET A 206 0.01 -12.52 23.08
C MET A 206 0.89 -13.36 22.17
N VAL A 207 0.25 -14.12 21.26
CA VAL A 207 0.97 -14.85 20.20
C VAL A 207 1.07 -13.98 18.96
N VAL A 208 2.28 -13.60 18.60
CA VAL A 208 2.64 -12.92 17.34
C VAL A 208 3.10 -13.99 16.35
N ILE A 209 2.35 -14.17 15.26
CA ILE A 209 2.60 -15.23 14.26
C ILE A 209 3.69 -14.81 13.27
N ASP A 210 3.77 -13.51 13.00
CA ASP A 210 4.74 -12.92 12.11
C ASP A 210 5.10 -11.54 12.65
N THR A 211 6.37 -11.36 13.00
CA THR A 211 6.86 -10.19 13.70
C THR A 211 7.21 -9.03 12.76
N ASN A 212 7.47 -9.31 11.48
CA ASN A 212 8.00 -8.29 10.55
C ASN A 212 7.16 -8.10 9.29
N GLY A 213 6.33 -9.08 8.92
CA GLY A 213 5.46 -8.98 7.74
C GLY A 213 6.17 -9.15 6.41
N GLU A 214 7.47 -9.42 6.41
CA GLU A 214 8.24 -9.71 5.21
C GLU A 214 7.92 -11.12 4.73
N GLN A 215 7.97 -11.32 3.40
CA GLN A 215 7.79 -12.65 2.83
C GLN A 215 8.92 -13.58 3.31
N PRO A 216 8.63 -14.85 3.64
CA PRO A 216 9.67 -15.81 3.99
C PRO A 216 10.72 -15.92 2.88
N LEU A 217 11.99 -15.80 3.26
CA LEU A 217 13.10 -15.88 2.32
C LEU A 217 13.31 -17.33 1.84
N SER A 218 13.86 -17.48 0.64
CA SER A 218 14.23 -18.78 0.08
C SER A 218 15.56 -18.69 -0.65
N ALA A 219 16.35 -19.76 -0.60
CA ALA A 219 17.62 -19.87 -1.31
C ALA A 219 17.84 -21.29 -1.86
N MET A 220 18.57 -21.38 -2.97
CA MET A 220 18.99 -22.65 -3.55
C MET A 220 20.30 -23.13 -2.93
N ILE A 221 20.38 -24.44 -2.69
CA ILE A 221 21.48 -25.08 -2.00
C ILE A 221 22.52 -25.58 -3.01
N SER A 222 23.78 -25.29 -2.70
CA SER A 222 24.95 -25.78 -3.43
C SER A 222 25.54 -27.03 -2.76
N MET A 223 25.71 -26.99 -1.43
CA MET A 223 26.32 -28.08 -0.65
C MET A 223 25.75 -28.12 0.77
N ILE A 224 25.69 -29.32 1.34
CA ILE A 224 25.45 -29.53 2.78
C ILE A 224 26.56 -30.44 3.32
N THR A 225 27.25 -30.02 4.38
CA THR A 225 28.25 -30.86 5.05
C THR A 225 27.59 -31.85 6.00
N LYS A 226 28.26 -32.99 6.21
CA LYS A 226 27.89 -34.02 7.19
C LYS A 226 28.76 -33.88 8.43
N ASP A 227 28.30 -33.08 9.38
CA ASP A 227 29.04 -32.71 10.59
C ASP A 227 28.07 -32.51 11.77
N ALA A 228 28.61 -32.44 12.99
CA ALA A 228 27.86 -32.20 14.22
C ALA A 228 27.12 -30.85 14.20
N SER A 229 27.62 -29.92 13.38
CA SER A 229 26.97 -28.68 13.00
C SER A 229 26.97 -28.63 11.47
N GLY A 230 25.96 -29.21 10.83
CA GLY A 230 25.87 -29.26 9.37
C GLY A 230 25.92 -27.84 8.78
N VAL A 231 26.76 -27.63 7.77
CA VAL A 231 26.93 -26.32 7.11
C VAL A 231 26.26 -26.39 5.76
N VAL A 232 25.30 -25.49 5.55
CA VAL A 232 24.62 -25.29 4.28
C VAL A 232 25.30 -24.15 3.54
N THR A 233 25.70 -24.40 2.29
CA THR A 233 26.24 -23.40 1.36
C THR A 233 25.20 -23.15 0.28
N CYS A 234 24.79 -21.89 0.11
CA CYS A 234 23.88 -21.45 -0.94
C CYS A 234 24.63 -21.20 -2.26
N LEU A 235 23.92 -21.13 -3.38
CA LEU A 235 24.52 -20.77 -4.67
C LEU A 235 25.08 -19.33 -4.66
N ASP A 236 26.27 -19.15 -5.23
CA ASP A 236 27.05 -17.90 -5.18
C ASP A 236 26.36 -16.67 -5.79
N GLU A 237 25.38 -16.87 -6.68
CA GLU A 237 24.70 -15.79 -7.41
C GLU A 237 23.67 -15.03 -6.55
N ALA A 238 23.27 -15.58 -5.38
CA ALA A 238 22.31 -14.94 -4.49
C ALA A 238 22.66 -15.15 -3.01
N ARG A 239 22.74 -14.05 -2.25
CA ARG A 239 22.84 -14.11 -0.78
C ARG A 239 21.55 -14.69 -0.21
N HIS A 240 21.66 -15.50 0.85
CA HIS A 240 20.47 -16.10 1.47
C HIS A 240 19.59 -15.10 2.23
N GLY A 241 20.18 -14.02 2.77
CA GLY A 241 19.45 -12.97 3.48
C GLY A 241 18.91 -13.35 4.86
N PHE A 242 18.98 -14.62 5.27
CA PHE A 242 18.65 -15.05 6.64
C PHE A 242 19.52 -14.41 7.72
N GLU A 243 18.99 -14.39 8.95
CA GLU A 243 19.66 -13.93 10.17
C GLU A 243 19.88 -15.10 11.16
N SER A 244 20.78 -14.93 12.14
CA SER A 244 20.95 -15.96 13.18
C SER A 244 19.75 -15.99 14.10
N GLY A 245 19.22 -17.17 14.41
CA GLY A 245 17.97 -17.37 15.14
C GLY A 245 16.73 -17.51 14.24
N ASP A 246 16.89 -17.35 12.92
CA ASP A 246 15.84 -17.76 11.96
C ASP A 246 15.63 -19.28 11.99
N PHE A 247 14.44 -19.69 11.56
CA PHE A 247 14.12 -21.10 11.37
C PHE A 247 13.90 -21.40 9.90
N VAL A 248 14.34 -22.58 9.43
CA VAL A 248 14.22 -22.99 8.03
C VAL A 248 13.73 -24.43 7.89
N THR A 249 13.16 -24.75 6.73
CA THR A 249 12.87 -26.11 6.28
C THR A 249 13.43 -26.32 4.87
N PHE A 250 13.52 -27.58 4.43
CA PHE A 250 14.17 -27.98 3.20
C PHE A 250 13.25 -28.76 2.28
N THR A 251 13.45 -28.61 0.98
CA THR A 251 12.80 -29.40 -0.06
C THR A 251 13.79 -29.73 -1.17
N GLU A 252 13.52 -30.79 -1.94
CA GLU A 252 14.30 -31.19 -3.12
C GLU A 252 15.80 -31.52 -2.88
N VAL A 253 16.23 -31.70 -1.62
CA VAL A 253 17.60 -32.11 -1.28
C VAL A 253 17.79 -33.56 -1.68
N GLN A 254 18.71 -33.84 -2.60
CA GLN A 254 19.02 -35.21 -3.04
C GLN A 254 20.22 -35.75 -2.27
N GLY A 255 20.17 -37.03 -1.91
CA GLY A 255 21.19 -37.71 -1.11
C GLY A 255 20.93 -37.61 0.38
N MET A 256 20.67 -36.42 0.92
CA MET A 256 20.37 -36.16 2.33
C MET A 256 18.87 -35.91 2.54
N THR A 257 18.05 -36.92 2.26
CA THR A 257 16.58 -36.79 2.17
C THR A 257 15.88 -36.55 3.51
N GLU A 258 16.55 -36.84 4.63
CA GLU A 258 16.06 -36.63 5.99
C GLU A 258 15.76 -35.16 6.29
N LEU A 259 16.38 -34.23 5.55
CA LEU A 259 16.11 -32.80 5.63
C LEU A 259 14.80 -32.41 4.93
N ASN A 260 14.35 -33.15 3.91
CA ASN A 260 13.18 -32.75 3.13
C ASN A 260 11.91 -32.84 3.97
N GLY A 261 11.21 -31.70 4.12
CA GLY A 261 10.00 -31.61 4.94
C GLY A 261 10.26 -31.76 6.44
N CYS A 262 11.49 -31.54 6.90
CA CYS A 262 11.81 -31.57 8.32
C CYS A 262 11.05 -30.47 9.09
N GLN A 263 10.91 -30.68 10.41
CA GLN A 263 10.46 -29.61 11.30
C GLN A 263 11.41 -28.40 11.20
N PRO A 264 10.92 -27.16 11.40
CA PRO A 264 11.77 -25.99 11.29
C PRO A 264 13.01 -26.09 12.19
N VAL A 265 14.18 -25.88 11.60
CA VAL A 265 15.48 -25.94 12.27
C VAL A 265 16.02 -24.54 12.47
N GLU A 266 16.41 -24.20 13.69
CA GLU A 266 17.08 -22.93 13.99
C GLU A 266 18.45 -22.88 13.30
N ILE A 267 18.78 -21.73 12.71
CA ILE A 267 20.03 -21.53 11.99
C ILE A 267 20.96 -20.54 12.69
N LYS A 268 22.25 -20.67 12.42
CA LYS A 268 23.26 -19.65 12.75
C LYS A 268 23.99 -19.23 11.50
N THR A 269 23.93 -17.94 11.19
CA THR A 269 24.59 -17.39 9.99
C THR A 269 26.11 -17.41 10.17
N LEU A 270 26.83 -17.94 9.19
CA LEU A 270 28.30 -18.03 9.17
C LEU A 270 28.93 -17.03 8.18
N GLY A 271 28.16 -16.60 7.19
CA GLY A 271 28.55 -15.61 6.19
C GLY A 271 27.36 -15.28 5.28
N PRO A 272 27.54 -14.51 4.19
CA PRO A 272 26.44 -14.13 3.30
C PRO A 272 25.90 -15.28 2.43
N TYR A 273 26.61 -16.41 2.36
CA TYR A 273 26.28 -17.58 1.54
C TYR A 273 26.23 -18.88 2.34
N THR A 274 26.50 -18.83 3.65
CA THR A 274 26.64 -20.03 4.48
C THR A 274 26.02 -19.85 5.86
N PHE A 275 25.37 -20.90 6.34
CA PHE A 275 24.81 -20.97 7.69
C PHE A 275 24.89 -22.41 8.22
N SER A 276 24.89 -22.58 9.54
CA SER A 276 24.83 -23.89 10.18
C SER A 276 23.42 -24.27 10.62
N ILE A 277 23.15 -25.57 10.63
CA ILE A 277 21.90 -26.20 11.07
C ILE A 277 22.17 -27.23 12.19
N CYS A 278 21.24 -28.16 12.41
CA CYS A 278 21.35 -29.25 13.37
C CYS A 278 22.49 -30.24 13.06
N ASP A 279 22.66 -31.23 13.94
CA ASP A 279 23.56 -32.35 13.71
C ASP A 279 23.12 -33.17 12.50
N THR A 280 24.03 -33.31 11.54
CA THR A 280 23.82 -34.04 10.28
C THR A 280 24.66 -35.32 10.21
N THR A 281 25.45 -35.66 11.23
CA THR A 281 26.34 -36.83 11.22
C THR A 281 25.60 -38.15 10.98
N GLY A 282 24.36 -38.25 11.49
CA GLY A 282 23.48 -39.41 11.30
C GLY A 282 22.74 -39.45 9.97
N PHE A 283 22.86 -38.42 9.12
CA PHE A 283 22.11 -38.35 7.86
C PHE A 283 22.86 -38.98 6.71
N SER A 284 22.15 -39.24 5.62
CA SER A 284 22.71 -39.69 4.36
C SER A 284 23.58 -38.62 3.70
N ASP A 285 24.51 -39.02 2.82
CA ASP A 285 25.44 -38.06 2.20
C ASP A 285 24.72 -37.17 1.18
N TYR A 286 24.99 -35.86 1.22
CA TYR A 286 24.45 -34.92 0.24
C TYR A 286 24.97 -35.23 -1.17
N VAL A 287 24.07 -35.20 -2.16
CA VAL A 287 24.41 -35.43 -3.57
C VAL A 287 24.32 -34.13 -4.37
N ARG A 288 23.14 -33.49 -4.40
CA ARG A 288 22.91 -32.25 -5.16
C ARG A 288 21.56 -31.60 -4.83
N GLY A 289 21.41 -30.35 -5.27
CA GLY A 289 20.14 -29.64 -5.29
C GLY A 289 19.60 -29.30 -3.91
N GLY A 290 18.35 -28.85 -3.89
CA GLY A 290 17.66 -28.48 -2.68
C GLY A 290 17.37 -26.99 -2.58
N ILE A 291 16.26 -26.69 -1.92
CA ILE A 291 15.78 -25.35 -1.65
C ILE A 291 15.57 -25.26 -0.15
N VAL A 292 16.16 -24.24 0.46
CA VAL A 292 15.90 -23.84 1.84
C VAL A 292 14.84 -22.74 1.85
N SER A 293 13.87 -22.84 2.75
CA SER A 293 12.80 -21.86 2.92
C SER A 293 12.69 -21.46 4.39
N GLN A 294 12.65 -20.15 4.66
CA GLN A 294 12.44 -19.61 6.00
C GLN A 294 11.04 -19.98 6.49
N VAL A 295 10.92 -20.27 7.78
CA VAL A 295 9.65 -20.48 8.47
C VAL A 295 9.55 -19.48 9.61
N LYS A 296 8.52 -18.64 9.58
CA LYS A 296 8.26 -17.68 10.66
C LYS A 296 7.63 -18.43 11.84
N MET A 297 8.37 -18.50 12.95
CA MET A 297 7.90 -19.17 14.16
C MET A 297 7.06 -18.20 15.01
N PRO A 298 5.90 -18.62 15.53
CA PRO A 298 5.12 -17.78 16.44
C PRO A 298 5.91 -17.43 17.70
N GLN A 299 5.90 -16.15 18.08
CA GLN A 299 6.54 -15.63 19.28
C GLN A 299 5.48 -15.25 20.32
N LYS A 300 5.73 -15.60 21.58
CA LYS A 300 4.93 -15.11 22.71
C LYS A 300 5.50 -13.80 23.22
N VAL A 301 4.64 -12.82 23.43
CA VAL A 301 4.96 -11.49 23.94
C VAL A 301 4.06 -11.20 25.14
N ALA A 302 4.64 -10.62 26.19
CA ALA A 302 3.95 -10.29 27.43
C ALA A 302 3.94 -8.78 27.64
N PHE A 303 2.78 -8.23 27.99
CA PHE A 303 2.59 -6.82 28.31
C PHE A 303 2.44 -6.62 29.82
N LYS A 304 2.85 -5.45 30.30
CA LYS A 304 2.58 -5.02 31.68
C LYS A 304 1.21 -4.33 31.69
N PRO A 305 0.39 -4.51 32.74
CA PRO A 305 -0.82 -3.71 32.90
C PRO A 305 -0.46 -2.22 33.01
N LEU A 306 -1.37 -1.34 32.60
CA LEU A 306 -1.14 0.11 32.53
C LEU A 306 -0.46 0.66 33.79
N THR A 307 -1.00 0.36 34.98
CA THR A 307 -0.48 0.86 36.25
C THR A 307 0.96 0.44 36.51
N ALA A 308 1.33 -0.80 36.18
CA ALA A 308 2.71 -1.28 36.31
C ALA A 308 3.63 -0.68 35.22
N SER A 309 3.14 -0.55 34.00
CA SER A 309 3.87 0.05 32.89
C SER A 309 4.15 1.54 33.09
N MET A 310 3.28 2.26 33.80
CA MET A 310 3.55 3.66 34.18
C MET A 310 4.68 3.79 35.22
N ALA A 311 4.85 2.80 36.10
CA ALA A 311 5.95 2.80 37.07
C ALA A 311 7.27 2.30 36.47
N GLU A 312 7.18 1.42 35.46
CA GLU A 312 8.33 0.83 34.78
C GLU A 312 8.14 0.86 33.24
N PRO A 313 8.18 2.06 32.63
CA PRO A 313 7.86 2.23 31.22
C PRO A 313 8.91 1.61 30.30
N GLU A 314 8.42 1.04 29.20
CA GLU A 314 9.21 0.60 28.06
C GLU A 314 8.85 1.48 26.87
N PHE A 315 9.84 2.23 26.36
CA PHE A 315 9.62 3.24 25.32
C PHE A 315 10.01 2.73 23.93
N VAL A 316 9.11 2.94 22.97
CA VAL A 316 9.42 2.89 21.54
C VAL A 316 9.81 4.28 21.07
N LEU A 317 11.05 4.42 20.63
CA LEU A 317 11.60 5.68 20.14
C LEU A 317 11.01 6.02 18.76
N THR A 318 10.44 7.22 18.63
CA THR A 318 9.92 7.74 17.35
C THR A 318 10.97 8.52 16.56
N ASP A 319 11.87 9.21 17.27
CA ASP A 319 12.92 10.05 16.71
C ASP A 319 14.18 9.88 17.57
N PHE A 320 15.23 9.32 16.97
CA PHE A 320 16.50 9.09 17.65
C PHE A 320 17.25 10.38 17.99
N ALA A 321 16.95 11.51 17.34
CA ALA A 321 17.46 12.81 17.73
C ALA A 321 16.83 13.34 19.03
N LYS A 322 15.71 12.75 19.47
CA LYS A 322 14.92 13.14 20.64
C LYS A 322 14.89 12.03 21.70
N PHE A 323 15.92 11.19 21.78
CA PHE A 323 15.92 9.97 22.60
C PHE A 323 15.67 10.18 24.11
N GLU A 324 15.94 11.38 24.64
CA GLU A 324 15.69 11.74 26.05
C GLU A 324 14.24 12.19 26.32
N ARG A 325 13.49 12.59 25.28
CA ARG A 325 12.15 13.17 25.44
C ARG A 325 11.07 12.19 25.93
N PRO A 326 11.04 10.89 25.58
CA PRO A 326 9.99 9.99 26.04
C PRO A 326 9.80 9.95 27.55
N GLY A 327 10.88 9.91 28.33
CA GLY A 327 10.80 9.96 29.81
C GLY A 327 10.23 11.28 30.33
N GLN A 328 10.62 12.41 29.73
CA GLN A 328 10.11 13.74 30.07
C GLN A 328 8.60 13.84 29.77
N LEU A 329 8.19 13.39 28.59
CA LEU A 329 6.79 13.44 28.15
C LEU A 329 5.92 12.46 28.94
N HIS A 330 6.46 11.31 29.35
CA HIS A 330 5.77 10.39 30.23
C HIS A 330 5.34 11.04 31.55
N LEU A 331 6.24 11.83 32.16
CA LEU A 331 5.92 12.63 33.34
C LEU A 331 5.00 13.81 33.01
N GLY A 332 5.23 14.47 31.87
CA GLY A 332 4.44 15.60 31.41
C GLY A 332 2.95 15.29 31.18
N PHE A 333 2.63 14.16 30.55
CA PHE A 333 1.24 13.72 30.36
C PHE A 333 0.57 13.35 31.68
N GLN A 334 1.29 12.71 32.62
CA GLN A 334 0.78 12.45 33.98
C GLN A 334 0.51 13.74 34.76
N ALA A 335 1.41 14.73 34.65
CA ALA A 335 1.22 16.05 35.22
C ALA A 335 0.00 16.75 34.61
N LEU A 336 -0.21 16.59 33.30
CA LEU A 336 -1.37 17.16 32.60
C LEU A 336 -2.70 16.57 33.07
N HIS A 337 -2.75 15.26 33.31
CA HIS A 337 -3.92 14.63 33.94
C HIS A 337 -4.14 15.15 35.37
N SER A 338 -3.08 15.32 36.14
CA SER A 338 -3.16 15.87 37.50
C SER A 338 -3.66 17.33 37.49
N TYR A 339 -3.18 18.13 36.55
CA TYR A 339 -3.67 19.50 36.32
C TYR A 339 -5.16 19.49 35.97
N GLN A 340 -5.58 18.64 35.03
CA GLN A 340 -6.97 18.54 34.61
C GLN A 340 -7.88 18.09 35.75
N ARG A 341 -7.44 17.17 36.61
CA ARG A 341 -8.16 16.76 37.81
C ARG A 341 -8.36 17.93 38.78
N LYS A 342 -7.32 18.74 39.00
CA LYS A 342 -7.34 19.88 39.93
C LYS A 342 -8.22 21.03 39.43
N HIS A 343 -8.16 21.33 38.14
CA HIS A 343 -8.80 22.52 37.56
C HIS A 343 -10.06 22.25 36.74
N SER A 344 -10.38 20.98 36.47
CA SER A 344 -11.46 20.56 35.55
C SER A 344 -11.33 21.15 34.14
N ARG A 345 -10.11 21.52 33.73
CA ARG A 345 -9.77 22.04 32.40
C ARG A 345 -8.31 21.73 32.08
N LEU A 346 -7.94 21.81 30.81
CA LEU A 346 -6.53 21.84 30.40
C LEU A 346 -5.92 23.24 30.67
N PRO A 347 -4.59 23.37 30.71
CA PRO A 347 -3.90 24.65 30.65
C PRO A 347 -4.42 25.53 29.51
N LYS A 348 -4.54 26.83 29.77
CA LYS A 348 -4.93 27.80 28.74
C LYS A 348 -3.81 27.93 27.70
N PRO A 349 -4.15 28.12 26.40
CA PRO A 349 -3.17 28.33 25.36
C PRO A 349 -2.16 29.41 25.74
N TRP A 350 -0.87 29.08 25.67
CA TRP A 350 0.25 30.02 25.90
C TRP A 350 0.26 30.76 27.25
N CYS A 351 -0.48 30.27 28.25
CA CYS A 351 -0.55 30.89 29.57
C CYS A 351 0.66 30.55 30.44
N GLN A 352 1.43 31.57 30.83
CA GLN A 352 2.67 31.40 31.60
C GLN A 352 2.41 30.78 32.99
N ALA A 353 1.38 31.26 33.70
CA ALA A 353 1.04 30.78 35.04
C ALA A 353 0.64 29.30 35.03
N ASP A 354 -0.20 28.90 34.06
CA ASP A 354 -0.59 27.49 33.90
C ASP A 354 0.62 26.61 33.51
N GLY A 355 1.55 27.15 32.71
CA GLY A 355 2.79 26.47 32.33
C GLY A 355 3.75 26.25 33.50
N GLU A 356 3.93 27.26 34.36
CA GLU A 356 4.71 27.14 35.60
C GLU A 356 4.10 26.13 36.58
N GLU A 357 2.77 26.13 36.71
CA GLU A 357 2.06 25.15 37.52
C GLU A 357 2.24 23.73 36.98
N LEU A 358 2.18 23.52 35.65
CA LEU A 358 2.40 22.20 35.06
C LEU A 358 3.82 21.70 35.33
N VAL A 359 4.83 22.56 35.29
CA VAL A 359 6.21 22.21 35.67
C VAL A 359 6.29 21.78 37.13
N THR A 360 5.61 22.49 38.04
CA THR A 360 5.57 22.12 39.46
C THR A 360 4.93 20.74 39.64
N LEU A 361 3.79 20.49 39.00
CA LEU A 361 3.13 19.18 39.03
C LEU A 361 4.02 18.08 38.44
N ALA A 362 4.73 18.33 37.34
CA ALA A 362 5.65 17.36 36.75
C ALA A 362 6.83 17.03 37.68
N LYS A 363 7.36 18.02 38.42
CA LYS A 363 8.38 17.80 39.45
C LYS A 363 7.84 16.98 40.62
N GLU A 364 6.60 17.23 41.06
CA GLU A 364 5.93 16.44 42.09
C GLU A 364 5.76 14.99 41.64
N VAL A 365 5.25 14.76 40.42
CA VAL A 365 5.13 13.42 39.82
C VAL A 365 6.49 12.74 39.77
N ASN A 366 7.52 13.39 39.25
CA ASN A 366 8.87 12.82 39.17
C ASN A 366 9.46 12.45 40.55
N SER A 367 9.18 13.26 41.57
CA SER A 367 9.65 13.00 42.94
C SER A 367 9.00 11.76 43.56
N ALA A 368 7.78 11.41 43.12
CA ALA A 368 7.06 10.22 43.55
C ALA A 368 7.46 8.96 42.75
N GLN A 369 8.12 9.11 41.59
CA GLN A 369 8.55 7.98 40.78
C GLN A 369 9.83 7.32 41.32
N THR A 370 10.00 6.05 40.98
CA THR A 370 11.22 5.27 41.25
C THR A 370 11.58 4.44 40.01
N GLY A 371 12.79 3.89 39.95
CA GLY A 371 13.20 3.03 38.83
C GLY A 371 13.26 3.77 37.50
N SER A 372 12.83 3.12 36.41
CA SER A 372 12.94 3.63 35.04
C SER A 372 11.96 4.76 34.68
N ALA A 373 10.91 4.99 35.48
CA ALA A 373 10.01 6.12 35.28
C ALA A 373 10.57 7.44 35.83
N LYS A 374 11.56 7.39 36.73
CA LYS A 374 12.17 8.58 37.29
C LYS A 374 13.20 9.16 36.33
N VAL A 375 13.15 10.48 36.17
CA VAL A 375 14.12 11.23 35.36
C VAL A 375 15.01 12.07 36.28
N ASP A 376 16.32 12.06 36.04
CA ASP A 376 17.29 12.78 36.88
C ASP A 376 17.11 14.30 36.83
N GLU A 377 16.97 14.85 35.62
CA GLU A 377 16.75 16.27 35.37
C GLU A 377 15.53 16.47 34.46
N LEU A 378 14.54 17.22 34.96
CA LEU A 378 13.32 17.50 34.21
C LEU A 378 13.55 18.70 33.28
N ASP A 379 13.18 18.57 32.00
CA ASP A 379 13.23 19.69 31.05
C ASP A 379 12.01 20.61 31.23
N ASP A 380 12.17 21.61 32.09
CA ASP A 380 11.14 22.62 32.37
C ASP A 380 10.62 23.32 31.09
N THR A 381 11.48 23.50 30.07
CA THR A 381 11.09 24.18 28.83
C THR A 381 10.17 23.30 27.99
N LEU A 382 10.49 22.02 27.88
CA LEU A 382 9.65 21.03 27.19
C LEU A 382 8.28 20.90 27.86
N ILE A 383 8.24 20.80 29.19
CA ILE A 383 6.97 20.71 29.95
C ILE A 383 6.15 21.99 29.82
N LYS A 384 6.78 23.18 29.83
CA LYS A 384 6.07 24.44 29.54
C LYS A 384 5.48 24.47 28.13
N LYS A 385 6.23 24.02 27.12
CA LYS A 385 5.71 23.91 25.75
C LYS A 385 4.51 22.97 25.67
N LEU A 386 4.55 21.82 26.36
CA LEU A 386 3.40 20.93 26.49
C LEU A 386 2.18 21.65 27.07
N ALA A 387 2.36 22.43 28.15
CA ALA A 387 1.27 23.22 28.72
C ALA A 387 0.67 24.19 27.68
N PHE A 388 1.52 24.98 27.01
CA PHE A 388 1.10 26.02 26.07
C PHE A 388 0.25 25.50 24.92
N VAL A 389 0.56 24.31 24.41
CA VAL A 389 -0.16 23.72 23.26
C VAL A 389 -1.15 22.63 23.67
N SER A 390 -1.29 22.31 24.95
CA SER A 390 -2.11 21.17 25.41
C SER A 390 -3.59 21.27 25.06
N ALA A 391 -4.12 22.49 24.96
CA ALA A 391 -5.47 22.76 24.50
C ALA A 391 -5.62 22.70 22.96
N GLY A 392 -4.53 22.49 22.23
CA GLY A 392 -4.54 22.33 20.79
C GLY A 392 -5.11 20.99 20.33
N ASP A 393 -5.74 21.00 19.16
CA ASP A 393 -6.24 19.82 18.47
C ASP A 393 -5.92 19.93 16.97
N LEU A 394 -4.94 19.15 16.52
CA LEU A 394 -4.35 19.28 15.19
C LEU A 394 -4.66 18.05 14.33
N ALA A 395 -5.27 18.28 13.17
CA ALA A 395 -5.60 17.21 12.22
C ALA A 395 -4.39 16.34 11.80
N PRO A 396 -3.20 16.89 11.49
CA PRO A 396 -2.03 16.07 11.13
C PRO A 396 -1.56 15.15 12.26
N LEU A 397 -1.57 15.64 13.50
CA LEU A 397 -1.14 14.83 14.64
C LEU A 397 -2.15 13.73 14.94
N ASN A 398 -3.44 14.04 14.83
CA ASN A 398 -4.51 13.04 14.93
C ASN A 398 -4.42 12.00 13.81
N ALA A 399 -4.07 12.40 12.58
CA ALA A 399 -3.83 11.50 11.46
C ALA A 399 -2.66 10.55 11.73
N PHE A 400 -1.53 11.09 12.23
CA PHE A 400 -0.33 10.30 12.54
C PHE A 400 -0.60 9.29 13.66
N ILE A 401 -0.99 9.74 14.85
CA ILE A 401 -1.24 8.86 16.00
C ILE A 401 -2.45 7.96 15.73
N GLY A 402 -3.48 8.45 15.05
CA GLY A 402 -4.66 7.67 14.70
C GLY A 402 -4.40 6.55 13.71
N GLY A 403 -3.48 6.76 12.75
CA GLY A 403 -3.00 5.71 11.86
C GLY A 403 -2.23 4.62 12.62
N LEU A 404 -1.30 5.02 13.51
CA LEU A 404 -0.54 4.09 14.35
C LEU A 404 -1.46 3.29 15.29
N ALA A 405 -2.32 3.97 16.03
CA ALA A 405 -3.24 3.33 16.96
C ALA A 405 -4.22 2.38 16.27
N ALA A 406 -4.74 2.74 15.08
CA ALA A 406 -5.56 1.83 14.29
C ALA A 406 -4.77 0.60 13.84
N GLN A 407 -3.51 0.75 13.43
CA GLN A 407 -2.66 -0.39 13.10
C GLN A 407 -2.45 -1.30 14.32
N GLU A 408 -2.21 -0.74 15.51
CA GLU A 408 -2.10 -1.51 16.76
C GLU A 408 -3.39 -2.29 17.09
N VAL A 409 -4.57 -1.72 16.82
CA VAL A 409 -5.85 -2.45 16.91
C VAL A 409 -5.86 -3.66 15.96
N LEU A 410 -5.37 -3.51 14.73
CA LEU A 410 -5.31 -4.63 13.78
C LEU A 410 -4.32 -5.70 14.25
N LYS A 411 -3.14 -5.32 14.78
CA LYS A 411 -2.17 -6.25 15.36
C LYS A 411 -2.79 -7.02 16.54
N ALA A 412 -3.49 -6.33 17.43
CA ALA A 412 -4.20 -6.93 18.57
C ALA A 412 -5.24 -7.97 18.14
N CYS A 413 -5.95 -7.73 17.03
CA CYS A 413 -6.95 -8.65 16.50
C CYS A 413 -6.33 -9.89 15.82
N THR A 414 -5.11 -9.80 15.30
CA THR A 414 -4.59 -10.75 14.31
C THR A 414 -3.40 -11.55 14.79
N GLY A 415 -2.54 -10.96 15.62
CA GLY A 415 -1.19 -11.48 15.87
C GLY A 415 -0.24 -11.30 14.67
N LYS A 416 -0.58 -10.44 13.70
CA LYS A 416 0.27 -10.09 12.55
C LYS A 416 1.02 -8.79 12.87
N PHE A 417 2.32 -8.78 12.59
CA PHE A 417 3.31 -7.76 12.96
C PHE A 417 3.61 -7.68 14.46
N MET A 418 4.84 -7.25 14.78
CA MET A 418 5.23 -6.95 16.16
C MET A 418 4.45 -5.74 16.69
N PRO A 419 3.72 -5.89 17.80
CA PRO A 419 3.11 -4.78 18.52
C PRO A 419 4.12 -3.73 18.99
N MET A 420 3.64 -2.53 19.23
CA MET A 420 4.38 -1.52 19.97
C MET A 420 4.45 -1.92 21.46
N MET A 421 5.66 -1.92 22.04
CA MET A 421 5.94 -2.31 23.43
C MET A 421 6.66 -1.18 24.18
N GLN A 422 6.05 -0.46 25.10
CA GLN A 422 4.59 -0.35 25.34
C GLN A 422 4.11 1.09 25.27
N TRP A 423 5.01 2.06 25.39
CA TRP A 423 4.75 3.49 25.29
C TRP A 423 5.45 4.09 24.08
N LEU A 424 4.73 4.89 23.32
CA LEU A 424 5.26 5.71 22.25
C LEU A 424 4.89 7.16 22.53
N TYR A 425 5.90 8.03 22.57
CA TYR A 425 5.73 9.48 22.70
C TYR A 425 6.28 10.15 21.45
N PHE A 426 5.54 11.13 20.94
CA PHE A 426 5.91 11.87 19.75
C PHE A 426 5.70 13.38 19.99
N ASP A 427 6.58 14.18 19.41
CA ASP A 427 6.35 15.62 19.30
C ASP A 427 6.83 16.16 17.94
N ALA A 428 6.15 17.18 17.45
CA ALA A 428 6.52 17.95 16.26
C ALA A 428 6.74 19.43 16.62
N LEU A 429 7.50 19.71 17.68
CA LEU A 429 7.75 21.08 18.15
C LEU A 429 8.43 21.98 17.12
N GLU A 430 9.11 21.41 16.15
CA GLU A 430 9.75 22.10 15.02
C GLU A 430 8.73 22.77 14.09
N CYS A 431 7.43 22.49 14.23
CA CYS A 431 6.37 23.20 13.52
C CYS A 431 6.05 24.58 14.11
N LEU A 432 6.57 24.93 15.29
CA LEU A 432 6.44 26.28 15.84
C LEU A 432 7.41 27.23 15.12
N SER A 433 7.00 28.48 14.89
CA SER A 433 7.87 29.49 14.24
C SER A 433 9.11 29.77 15.09
N GLU A 434 10.29 29.71 14.47
CA GLU A 434 11.61 30.00 15.08
C GLU A 434 12.16 31.37 14.65
N GLU A 435 11.34 32.36 14.26
CA GLU A 435 11.90 33.64 13.81
C GLU A 435 12.73 34.32 14.93
N GLU A 436 14.05 34.36 14.73
CA GLU A 436 14.96 35.27 15.45
C GLU A 436 14.47 36.71 15.22
N GLY A 437 13.75 37.26 16.21
CA GLY A 437 13.17 38.60 16.15
C GLY A 437 11.66 38.66 15.89
N GLY A 438 10.99 37.53 15.69
CA GLY A 438 9.53 37.44 15.67
C GLY A 438 8.94 37.61 17.07
N ALA A 439 7.76 38.25 17.19
CA ALA A 439 7.06 38.35 18.46
C ALA A 439 6.62 36.95 18.93
N MET A 440 6.95 36.57 20.17
CA MET A 440 6.45 35.33 20.77
C MET A 440 4.92 35.30 20.73
N LEU A 441 4.34 34.14 20.41
CA LEU A 441 2.89 33.92 20.47
C LEU A 441 2.38 34.25 21.87
N THR A 442 1.30 35.04 21.92
CA THR A 442 0.67 35.49 23.16
C THR A 442 -0.62 34.74 23.45
N GLU A 443 -1.11 34.80 24.69
CA GLU A 443 -2.43 34.29 25.07
C GLU A 443 -3.56 34.88 24.19
N GLU A 444 -3.41 36.13 23.74
CA GLU A 444 -4.40 36.81 22.89
C GLU A 444 -4.37 36.29 21.45
N ASP A 445 -3.18 36.06 20.88
CA ASP A 445 -3.05 35.52 19.52
C ASP A 445 -3.69 34.13 19.37
N CYS A 446 -3.66 33.35 20.47
CA CYS A 446 -4.11 31.97 20.57
C CYS A 446 -5.47 31.79 21.28
N ALA A 447 -6.16 32.89 21.62
CA ALA A 447 -7.48 32.83 22.25
C ALA A 447 -8.54 32.24 21.29
N PRO A 448 -9.48 31.43 21.79
CA PRO A 448 -10.58 30.89 20.98
C PRO A 448 -11.43 31.99 20.33
N ARG A 449 -11.89 31.76 19.10
CA ARG A 449 -12.66 32.72 18.30
C ARG A 449 -14.07 32.24 17.95
N ASN A 450 -14.53 31.14 18.56
CA ASN A 450 -15.76 30.42 18.17
C ASN A 450 -15.69 30.02 16.69
N SER A 451 -14.54 29.50 16.30
CA SER A 451 -14.24 29.08 14.94
C SER A 451 -13.95 27.59 14.92
N ARG A 452 -14.26 26.94 13.80
CA ARG A 452 -13.86 25.54 13.56
C ARG A 452 -12.35 25.31 13.66
N TYR A 453 -11.54 26.37 13.59
CA TYR A 453 -10.08 26.31 13.69
C TYR A 453 -9.55 26.59 15.11
N ASP A 454 -10.41 26.73 16.13
CA ASP A 454 -10.00 27.08 17.50
C ASP A 454 -8.97 26.09 18.10
N GLY A 455 -9.05 24.80 17.74
CA GLY A 455 -8.06 23.80 18.15
C GLY A 455 -6.68 24.02 17.51
N GLN A 456 -6.61 24.57 16.31
CA GLN A 456 -5.36 24.89 15.61
C GLN A 456 -4.81 26.27 16.02
N ILE A 457 -5.69 27.26 16.18
CA ILE A 457 -5.36 28.62 16.66
C ILE A 457 -4.74 28.57 18.06
N ALA A 458 -5.20 27.67 18.93
CA ALA A 458 -4.61 27.45 20.25
C ALA A 458 -3.11 27.10 20.22
N VAL A 459 -2.60 26.57 19.10
CA VAL A 459 -1.18 26.21 18.92
C VAL A 459 -0.44 27.30 18.18
N PHE A 460 -0.93 27.69 17.01
CA PHE A 460 -0.17 28.52 16.06
C PHE A 460 -0.61 29.99 16.01
N GLY A 461 -1.70 30.33 16.69
CA GLY A 461 -2.31 31.64 16.65
C GLY A 461 -3.12 31.90 15.39
N SER A 462 -3.96 32.93 15.48
CA SER A 462 -4.89 33.32 14.41
C SER A 462 -4.19 33.85 13.15
N LYS A 463 -3.04 34.50 13.28
CA LYS A 463 -2.29 35.06 12.14
C LYS A 463 -1.84 33.97 11.17
N LEU A 464 -1.28 32.86 11.66
CA LEU A 464 -0.91 31.73 10.79
C LEU A 464 -2.15 31.11 10.14
N GLN A 465 -3.27 31.03 10.86
CA GLN A 465 -4.53 30.51 10.31
C GLN A 465 -5.03 31.35 9.12
N GLU A 466 -4.89 32.68 9.20
CA GLU A 466 -5.22 33.59 8.10
C GLU A 466 -4.27 33.40 6.90
N GLU A 467 -3.00 33.14 7.13
CA GLU A 467 -2.03 32.83 6.06
C GLU A 467 -2.32 31.49 5.37
N LEU A 468 -2.72 30.46 6.13
CA LEU A 468 -3.16 29.17 5.58
C LEU A 468 -4.37 29.32 4.66
N ALA A 469 -5.31 30.20 5.00
CA ALA A 469 -6.52 30.46 4.21
C ALA A 469 -6.21 31.10 2.84
N LYS A 470 -5.07 31.78 2.69
CA LYS A 470 -4.62 32.41 1.44
C LYS A 470 -3.77 31.50 0.55
N GLN A 471 -3.45 30.29 1.00
CA GLN A 471 -2.52 29.43 0.29
C GLN A 471 -3.06 28.89 -1.04
N ARG A 472 -2.19 28.81 -2.06
CA ARG A 472 -2.48 28.16 -3.35
C ARG A 472 -1.62 26.93 -3.53
N TYR A 473 -2.23 25.74 -3.52
CA TYR A 473 -1.52 24.46 -3.57
C TYR A 473 -1.99 23.60 -4.73
N PHE A 474 -1.04 22.95 -5.38
CA PHE A 474 -1.32 21.93 -6.39
C PHE A 474 -1.08 20.53 -5.82
N LEU A 475 -2.14 19.74 -5.75
CA LEU A 475 -2.11 18.34 -5.34
C LEU A 475 -2.13 17.43 -6.58
N VAL A 476 -1.07 16.63 -6.74
CA VAL A 476 -0.92 15.72 -7.87
C VAL A 476 -1.22 14.28 -7.45
N GLY A 477 -2.40 13.81 -7.81
CA GLY A 477 -2.95 12.50 -7.41
C GLY A 477 -4.08 12.63 -6.38
N ALA A 478 -5.16 11.89 -6.60
CA ALA A 478 -6.34 11.80 -5.75
C ALA A 478 -6.57 10.35 -5.26
N GLY A 479 -5.49 9.57 -5.18
CA GLY A 479 -5.47 8.22 -4.61
C GLY A 479 -5.52 8.19 -3.08
N ALA A 480 -4.89 7.19 -2.47
CA ALA A 480 -4.92 6.99 -1.00
C ALA A 480 -4.34 8.20 -0.25
N ILE A 481 -3.10 8.59 -0.59
CA ILE A 481 -2.43 9.77 -0.03
C ILE A 481 -3.21 11.04 -0.37
N GLY A 482 -3.73 11.16 -1.61
CA GLY A 482 -4.47 12.33 -2.05
C GLY A 482 -5.74 12.58 -1.23
N CYS A 483 -6.49 11.52 -0.93
CA CYS A 483 -7.67 11.59 -0.06
C CYS A 483 -7.33 12.07 1.36
N GLU A 484 -6.25 11.53 1.94
CA GLU A 484 -5.78 11.93 3.28
C GLU A 484 -5.26 13.37 3.30
N LEU A 485 -4.49 13.79 2.29
CA LEU A 485 -4.02 15.17 2.15
C LEU A 485 -5.19 16.14 2.02
N LEU A 486 -6.20 15.84 1.19
CA LEU A 486 -7.36 16.71 1.04
C LEU A 486 -8.19 16.81 2.32
N LYS A 487 -8.37 15.72 3.07
CA LYS A 487 -9.00 15.78 4.40
C LYS A 487 -8.19 16.68 5.34
N ASN A 488 -6.87 16.53 5.38
CA ASN A 488 -6.02 17.36 6.22
C ASN A 488 -6.06 18.84 5.79
N PHE A 489 -5.99 19.14 4.49
CA PHE A 489 -6.12 20.51 3.97
C PHE A 489 -7.45 21.15 4.36
N ALA A 490 -8.54 20.38 4.30
CA ALA A 490 -9.85 20.82 4.74
C ALA A 490 -9.88 21.18 6.24
N MET A 491 -9.31 20.32 7.09
CA MET A 491 -9.31 20.54 8.53
C MET A 491 -8.36 21.66 8.96
N ILE A 492 -7.20 21.76 8.31
CA ILE A 492 -6.22 22.85 8.48
C ILE A 492 -6.82 24.21 8.05
N GLY A 493 -7.80 24.21 7.14
CA GLY A 493 -8.34 25.43 6.56
C GLY A 493 -7.45 26.02 5.45
N LEU A 494 -6.63 25.18 4.81
CA LEU A 494 -5.84 25.57 3.64
C LEU A 494 -6.78 26.06 2.53
N ALA A 495 -6.47 27.19 1.92
CA ALA A 495 -7.29 27.79 0.86
C ALA A 495 -8.76 28.05 1.26
N SER A 496 -9.03 28.30 2.54
CA SER A 496 -10.37 28.63 3.03
C SER A 496 -10.78 30.11 2.88
N GLY A 497 -9.90 30.92 2.29
CA GLY A 497 -10.10 32.35 2.00
C GLY A 497 -9.80 32.69 0.54
N GLU A 498 -8.80 33.52 0.29
CA GLU A 498 -8.45 33.96 -1.06
C GLU A 498 -7.62 32.93 -1.86
N GLY A 499 -7.17 31.86 -1.21
CA GLY A 499 -6.38 30.77 -1.80
C GLY A 499 -7.17 29.80 -2.69
N GLU A 500 -6.50 28.74 -3.14
CA GLU A 500 -7.09 27.66 -3.94
C GLU A 500 -6.29 26.35 -3.84
N VAL A 501 -6.98 25.22 -3.68
CA VAL A 501 -6.41 23.89 -3.89
C VAL A 501 -6.81 23.41 -5.29
N ILE A 502 -5.83 23.10 -6.13
CA ILE A 502 -6.05 22.43 -7.41
C ILE A 502 -5.65 20.97 -7.21
N VAL A 503 -6.56 20.02 -7.42
CA VAL A 503 -6.26 18.58 -7.40
C VAL A 503 -6.40 18.02 -8.80
N THR A 504 -5.43 17.23 -9.27
CA THR A 504 -5.54 16.52 -10.55
C THR A 504 -5.31 15.04 -10.42
N ASP A 505 -6.13 14.25 -11.11
CA ASP A 505 -5.99 12.80 -11.25
C ASP A 505 -6.74 12.37 -12.51
N MET A 506 -6.12 11.52 -13.33
CA MET A 506 -6.70 11.01 -14.58
C MET A 506 -7.55 9.77 -14.38
N ASP A 507 -7.48 9.15 -13.20
CA ASP A 507 -8.11 7.87 -12.95
C ASP A 507 -9.58 8.02 -12.54
N THR A 508 -10.33 6.97 -12.85
CA THR A 508 -11.67 6.75 -12.30
C THR A 508 -11.59 5.92 -11.01
N ILE A 509 -12.65 5.96 -10.21
CA ILE A 509 -12.75 5.21 -8.95
C ILE A 509 -13.07 3.75 -9.26
N GLU A 510 -12.29 2.84 -8.67
CA GLU A 510 -12.51 1.40 -8.72
C GLU A 510 -12.95 0.82 -7.37
N LYS A 511 -13.58 -0.37 -7.36
CA LYS A 511 -13.99 -1.05 -6.12
C LYS A 511 -12.85 -1.24 -5.13
N SER A 512 -11.66 -1.63 -5.62
CA SER A 512 -10.46 -1.87 -4.80
C SER A 512 -9.89 -0.61 -4.13
N ASN A 513 -10.33 0.58 -4.58
CA ASN A 513 -9.88 1.86 -4.04
C ASN A 513 -10.58 2.17 -2.71
N LEU A 514 -11.83 1.75 -2.55
CA LEU A 514 -12.71 2.12 -1.43
C LEU A 514 -12.17 1.69 -0.07
N ASN A 515 -11.34 0.64 -0.02
CA ASN A 515 -10.70 0.17 1.22
C ASN A 515 -9.68 1.17 1.82
N ARG A 516 -9.16 2.13 1.05
CA ARG A 516 -8.16 3.11 1.55
C ARG A 516 -8.35 4.54 1.06
N GLN A 517 -9.32 4.79 0.17
CA GLN A 517 -9.64 6.10 -0.39
C GLN A 517 -11.01 6.53 0.14
N PHE A 518 -11.04 6.84 1.44
CA PHE A 518 -12.28 6.94 2.22
C PHE A 518 -13.20 8.10 1.82
N LEU A 519 -12.74 9.03 0.97
CA LEU A 519 -13.58 10.08 0.39
C LEU A 519 -14.59 9.52 -0.63
N PHE A 520 -14.37 8.31 -1.12
CA PHE A 520 -15.21 7.67 -2.13
C PHE A 520 -16.20 6.69 -1.51
N ARG A 521 -17.28 6.41 -2.23
CA ARG A 521 -18.31 5.45 -1.83
C ARG A 521 -18.57 4.45 -2.95
N PRO A 522 -19.24 3.31 -2.67
CA PRO A 522 -19.58 2.33 -3.70
C PRO A 522 -20.36 2.91 -4.89
N TRP A 523 -21.17 3.95 -4.67
CA TRP A 523 -21.92 4.65 -5.72
C TRP A 523 -21.10 5.68 -6.52
N ASP A 524 -19.82 5.84 -6.22
CA ASP A 524 -18.89 6.70 -6.95
C ASP A 524 -17.99 5.93 -7.92
N VAL A 525 -18.05 4.61 -7.94
CA VAL A 525 -17.31 3.78 -8.90
C VAL A 525 -17.58 4.26 -10.33
N THR A 526 -16.54 4.31 -11.16
CA THR A 526 -16.49 4.91 -12.52
C THR A 526 -16.48 6.44 -12.60
N LYS A 527 -16.71 7.18 -11.51
CA LYS A 527 -16.52 8.64 -11.50
C LYS A 527 -15.04 8.99 -11.37
N MET A 528 -14.69 10.22 -11.74
CA MET A 528 -13.32 10.73 -11.62
C MET A 528 -12.94 10.95 -10.16
N LYS A 529 -11.72 10.52 -9.78
CA LYS A 529 -11.24 10.62 -8.39
C LYS A 529 -11.15 12.07 -7.92
N SER A 530 -10.54 12.94 -8.71
CA SER A 530 -10.27 14.34 -8.34
C SER A 530 -11.54 15.15 -8.07
N GLU A 531 -12.53 15.09 -8.97
CA GLU A 531 -13.81 15.79 -8.81
C GLU A 531 -14.62 15.27 -7.63
N THR A 532 -14.69 13.94 -7.48
CA THR A 532 -15.43 13.30 -6.38
C THR A 532 -14.78 13.65 -5.03
N ALA A 533 -13.45 13.63 -4.95
CA ALA A 533 -12.72 14.00 -3.74
C ALA A 533 -12.93 15.47 -3.37
N ALA A 534 -12.88 16.37 -4.38
CA ALA A 534 -13.15 17.79 -4.19
C ALA A 534 -14.57 18.03 -3.66
N ALA A 535 -15.57 17.31 -4.17
CA ALA A 535 -16.95 17.39 -3.69
C ALA A 535 -17.10 16.88 -2.25
N ALA A 536 -16.47 15.75 -1.90
CA ALA A 536 -16.51 15.19 -0.55
C ALA A 536 -15.87 16.14 0.48
N VAL A 537 -14.74 16.74 0.14
CA VAL A 537 -13.99 17.65 1.01
C VAL A 537 -14.74 18.96 1.25
N LYS A 538 -15.46 19.49 0.25
CA LYS A 538 -16.36 20.65 0.45
C LYS A 538 -17.46 20.39 1.47
N GLN A 539 -17.90 19.14 1.65
CA GLN A 539 -18.84 18.81 2.72
C GLN A 539 -18.17 18.83 4.10
N MET A 540 -16.89 18.48 4.18
CA MET A 540 -16.12 18.52 5.44
C MET A 540 -15.80 19.95 5.86
N ASN A 541 -15.41 20.79 4.90
CA ASN A 541 -15.21 22.21 5.09
C ASN A 541 -15.79 23.02 3.93
N PRO A 542 -16.98 23.64 4.11
CA PRO A 542 -17.59 24.46 3.06
C PRO A 542 -16.75 25.65 2.60
N SER A 543 -15.82 26.13 3.43
CA SER A 543 -14.99 27.29 3.13
C SER A 543 -13.81 26.96 2.21
N ILE A 544 -13.43 25.68 2.04
CA ILE A 544 -12.29 25.31 1.19
C ILE A 544 -12.59 25.60 -0.28
N ARG A 545 -11.70 26.35 -0.93
CA ARG A 545 -11.74 26.57 -2.38
C ARG A 545 -10.91 25.50 -3.06
N ILE A 546 -11.60 24.57 -3.71
CA ILE A 546 -10.99 23.44 -4.39
C ILE A 546 -11.58 23.19 -5.77
N THR A 547 -10.69 22.90 -6.72
CA THR A 547 -10.97 22.62 -8.14
C THR A 547 -10.35 21.27 -8.52
N GLY A 548 -11.16 20.38 -9.12
CA GLY A 548 -10.73 19.06 -9.59
C GLY A 548 -10.44 19.05 -11.08
N HIS A 549 -9.23 18.72 -11.48
CA HIS A 549 -8.79 18.51 -12.87
C HIS A 549 -8.67 17.01 -13.15
N GLN A 550 -8.74 16.64 -14.43
CA GLN A 550 -8.72 15.25 -14.90
C GLN A 550 -7.45 14.92 -15.72
N ASN A 551 -6.44 15.77 -15.64
CA ASN A 551 -5.32 15.73 -16.57
C ASN A 551 -4.17 14.91 -15.98
N ARG A 552 -3.63 13.98 -16.78
CA ARG A 552 -2.38 13.31 -16.46
C ARG A 552 -1.25 14.34 -16.47
N VAL A 553 -0.60 14.55 -15.33
CA VAL A 553 0.57 15.45 -15.29
C VAL A 553 1.74 14.81 -16.02
N GLY A 554 2.35 15.60 -16.91
CA GLY A 554 3.47 15.18 -17.75
C GLY A 554 3.69 16.16 -18.92
N PRO A 555 4.66 15.87 -19.80
CA PRO A 555 5.01 16.78 -20.90
C PRO A 555 3.84 17.16 -21.82
N ASP A 556 2.86 16.25 -21.99
CA ASP A 556 1.72 16.47 -22.88
C ASP A 556 0.70 17.48 -22.31
N THR A 557 0.74 17.78 -21.01
CA THR A 557 -0.21 18.67 -20.31
C THR A 557 0.39 20.01 -19.87
N GLU A 558 1.60 20.34 -20.31
CA GLU A 558 2.26 21.64 -20.02
C GLU A 558 1.53 22.85 -20.59
N ARG A 559 0.61 22.66 -21.54
CA ARG A 559 -0.30 23.72 -22.01
C ARG A 559 -1.40 24.07 -21.03
N VAL A 560 -1.73 23.13 -20.13
CA VAL A 560 -2.74 23.31 -19.07
C VAL A 560 -2.04 23.80 -17.80
N TYR A 561 -0.88 23.21 -17.49
CA TYR A 561 -0.04 23.56 -16.35
C TYR A 561 1.19 24.32 -16.82
N ASP A 562 0.95 25.49 -17.39
CA ASP A 562 1.95 26.38 -17.97
C ASP A 562 2.70 27.20 -16.92
N ASP A 563 3.46 28.20 -17.39
CA ASP A 563 4.25 29.08 -16.53
C ASP A 563 3.36 29.85 -15.55
N ASP A 564 2.27 30.47 -16.04
CA ASP A 564 1.34 31.25 -15.22
C ASP A 564 0.71 30.39 -14.12
N PHE A 565 0.34 29.14 -14.44
CA PHE A 565 -0.17 28.20 -13.45
C PHE A 565 0.85 27.98 -12.33
N PHE A 566 2.07 27.53 -12.67
CA PHE A 566 3.07 27.20 -11.66
C PHE A 566 3.55 28.44 -10.89
N GLU A 567 3.75 29.58 -11.54
CA GLU A 567 4.19 30.82 -10.89
C GLU A 567 3.21 31.27 -9.80
N SER A 568 1.90 31.06 -10.01
CA SER A 568 0.85 31.42 -9.05
C SER A 568 0.79 30.54 -7.79
N LEU A 569 1.46 29.38 -7.78
CA LEU A 569 1.42 28.44 -6.66
C LEU A 569 2.34 28.87 -5.51
N HIS A 570 1.94 28.53 -4.28
CA HIS A 570 2.79 28.61 -3.10
C HIS A 570 3.50 27.28 -2.79
N GLY A 571 2.93 26.15 -3.23
CA GLY A 571 3.55 24.84 -3.05
C GLY A 571 2.85 23.74 -3.84
N VAL A 572 3.51 22.59 -3.91
CA VAL A 572 3.03 21.37 -4.57
C VAL A 572 3.07 20.22 -3.56
N ALA A 573 2.07 19.35 -3.60
CA ALA A 573 2.05 18.12 -2.83
C ALA A 573 1.84 16.93 -3.77
N ASN A 574 2.71 15.93 -3.70
CA ASN A 574 2.60 14.71 -4.49
C ASN A 574 1.83 13.63 -3.71
N ALA A 575 0.95 12.94 -4.44
CA ALA A 575 0.20 11.77 -4.00
C ALA A 575 0.22 10.70 -5.09
N LEU A 576 1.42 10.44 -5.61
CA LEU A 576 1.69 9.64 -6.82
C LEU A 576 2.00 8.18 -6.48
N ASP A 577 1.94 7.31 -7.49
CA ASP A 577 2.19 5.86 -7.36
C ASP A 577 3.32 5.34 -8.23
N ASN A 578 3.96 6.21 -9.03
CA ASN A 578 5.06 5.86 -9.93
C ASN A 578 6.21 6.88 -9.86
N VAL A 579 7.43 6.41 -10.12
CA VAL A 579 8.66 7.22 -10.01
C VAL A 579 8.76 8.26 -11.14
N ASP A 580 8.28 7.95 -12.34
CA ASP A 580 8.36 8.86 -13.49
C ASP A 580 7.61 10.16 -13.26
N ALA A 581 6.38 10.08 -12.72
CA ALA A 581 5.58 11.25 -12.39
C ALA A 581 6.21 12.07 -11.24
N ARG A 582 6.80 11.39 -10.24
CA ARG A 582 7.53 12.06 -9.15
C ARG A 582 8.69 12.88 -9.69
N MET A 583 9.54 12.26 -10.51
CA MET A 583 10.67 12.93 -11.15
C MET A 583 10.23 14.06 -12.10
N TYR A 584 9.10 13.91 -12.78
CA TYR A 584 8.54 15.01 -13.58
C TYR A 584 8.16 16.21 -12.70
N MET A 585 7.40 15.97 -11.62
CA MET A 585 6.98 17.04 -10.71
C MET A 585 8.14 17.70 -9.99
N ASP A 586 9.13 16.92 -9.56
CA ASP A 586 10.37 17.42 -8.97
C ASP A 586 11.08 18.40 -9.92
N ARG A 587 11.30 18.01 -11.19
CA ARG A 587 11.92 18.89 -12.18
C ARG A 587 11.14 20.19 -12.40
N ARG A 588 9.79 20.13 -12.45
CA ARG A 588 8.94 21.32 -12.57
C ARG A 588 9.07 22.21 -11.33
N CYS A 589 9.03 21.63 -10.13
CA CYS A 589 9.16 22.39 -8.87
C CYS A 589 10.53 23.06 -8.74
N VAL A 590 11.61 22.39 -9.14
CA VAL A 590 12.96 22.98 -9.21
C VAL A 590 12.99 24.15 -10.20
N TYR A 591 12.42 23.99 -11.39
CA TYR A 591 12.38 25.03 -12.42
C TYR A 591 11.65 26.30 -11.96
N TYR A 592 10.45 26.16 -11.38
CA TYR A 592 9.64 27.29 -10.88
C TYR A 592 9.91 27.68 -9.42
N ARG A 593 10.90 27.03 -8.77
CA ARG A 593 11.29 27.28 -7.38
C ARG A 593 10.10 27.17 -6.42
N LYS A 594 9.33 26.09 -6.54
CA LYS A 594 8.20 25.80 -5.66
C LYS A 594 8.56 24.73 -4.63
N PRO A 595 8.18 24.91 -3.36
CA PRO A 595 8.22 23.84 -2.37
C PRO A 595 7.45 22.62 -2.85
N LEU A 596 8.02 21.44 -2.61
CA LEU A 596 7.40 20.16 -2.93
C LEU A 596 7.36 19.27 -1.68
N LEU A 597 6.16 18.78 -1.36
CA LEU A 597 5.92 17.76 -0.34
C LEU A 597 5.77 16.40 -1.04
N GLU A 598 6.72 15.50 -0.82
CA GLU A 598 6.75 14.15 -1.41
C GLU A 598 6.46 13.08 -0.35
N SER A 599 5.72 12.04 -0.73
CA SER A 599 5.45 10.90 0.15
C SER A 599 5.15 9.61 -0.63
N GLY A 600 5.48 8.48 -0.02
CA GLY A 600 5.29 7.15 -0.59
C GLY A 600 4.91 6.12 0.46
N THR A 601 4.21 5.07 0.03
CA THR A 601 3.80 3.95 0.89
C THR A 601 3.94 2.61 0.18
N LEU A 602 4.39 1.58 0.89
CA LEU A 602 4.40 0.18 0.43
C LEU A 602 4.05 -0.74 1.60
N GLY A 603 2.82 -1.26 1.61
CA GLY A 603 2.32 -2.05 2.74
C GLY A 603 2.33 -1.24 4.04
N THR A 604 3.07 -1.71 5.05
CA THR A 604 3.27 -1.02 6.33
C THR A 604 4.41 0.00 6.32
N LYS A 605 5.17 0.09 5.23
CA LYS A 605 6.30 1.02 5.07
C LYS A 605 5.80 2.34 4.49
N GLY A 606 6.40 3.44 4.92
CA GLY A 606 6.13 4.77 4.36
C GLY A 606 7.32 5.71 4.52
N ASN A 607 7.41 6.71 3.65
CA ASN A 607 8.43 7.75 3.69
C ASN A 607 7.83 9.12 3.37
N VAL A 608 8.47 10.17 3.89
CA VAL A 608 8.15 11.57 3.61
C VAL A 608 9.45 12.30 3.30
N GLN A 609 9.44 13.14 2.27
CA GLN A 609 10.56 14.01 1.92
C GLN A 609 10.04 15.42 1.62
N VAL A 610 10.74 16.42 2.14
CA VAL A 610 10.46 17.83 1.85
C VAL A 610 11.53 18.39 0.94
N VAL A 611 11.13 19.08 -0.12
CA VAL A 611 12.03 19.77 -1.05
C VAL A 611 11.73 21.27 -0.95
N ILE A 612 12.63 22.02 -0.32
CA ILE A 612 12.54 23.47 -0.14
C ILE A 612 13.51 24.18 -1.08
N PRO A 613 13.04 25.08 -1.96
CA PRO A 613 13.88 25.83 -2.87
C PRO A 613 15.03 26.55 -2.15
N PHE A 614 16.24 26.45 -2.71
CA PHE A 614 17.46 27.07 -2.18
C PHE A 614 17.91 26.60 -0.79
N LEU A 615 17.34 25.49 -0.27
CA LEU A 615 17.69 24.97 1.04
C LEU A 615 18.06 23.48 1.01
N THR A 616 17.19 22.63 0.46
CA THR A 616 17.38 21.17 0.45
C THR A 616 17.76 20.67 -0.94
N GLU A 617 18.17 19.40 -1.02
CA GLU A 617 18.24 18.69 -2.30
C GLU A 617 16.84 18.45 -2.91
N SER A 618 16.82 18.09 -4.20
CA SER A 618 15.60 17.69 -4.93
C SER A 618 15.35 16.19 -4.80
N TYR A 619 14.14 15.72 -5.14
CA TYR A 619 13.85 14.28 -5.13
C TYR A 619 14.79 13.50 -6.06
N SER A 620 15.08 14.04 -7.25
CA SER A 620 15.96 13.41 -8.24
C SER A 620 17.46 13.48 -7.91
N SER A 621 17.84 14.07 -6.77
CA SER A 621 19.24 14.18 -6.33
C SER A 621 19.76 12.87 -5.75
N SER A 622 18.88 12.01 -5.22
CA SER A 622 19.20 10.68 -4.73
C SER A 622 18.66 9.60 -5.69
N GLN A 623 19.22 8.40 -5.59
CA GLN A 623 18.85 7.28 -6.46
C GLN A 623 18.31 6.12 -5.62
N ASP A 624 17.06 5.76 -5.86
CA ASP A 624 16.46 4.55 -5.31
C ASP A 624 17.01 3.30 -6.04
N PRO A 625 17.10 2.14 -5.37
CA PRO A 625 17.44 0.89 -6.02
C PRO A 625 16.48 0.60 -7.19
N PRO A 626 16.99 0.25 -8.38
CA PRO A 626 16.12 -0.08 -9.50
C PRO A 626 15.33 -1.36 -9.20
N GLU A 627 14.16 -1.49 -9.83
CA GLU A 627 13.44 -2.76 -9.83
C GLU A 627 14.34 -3.87 -10.37
N LYS A 628 14.27 -5.05 -9.73
CA LYS A 628 15.05 -6.21 -10.18
C LYS A 628 14.49 -6.70 -11.51
N SER A 629 15.25 -6.51 -12.59
CA SER A 629 14.94 -7.11 -13.89
C SER A 629 15.32 -8.59 -13.89
N ILE A 630 14.41 -9.45 -14.35
CA ILE A 630 14.69 -10.88 -14.54
C ILE A 630 15.49 -11.04 -15.85
N PRO A 631 16.60 -11.80 -15.87
CA PRO A 631 17.35 -12.06 -17.09
C PRO A 631 16.48 -12.68 -18.20
N ILE A 632 16.71 -12.27 -19.45
CA ILE A 632 15.86 -12.69 -20.58
C ILE A 632 15.96 -14.20 -20.79
N CYS A 633 17.15 -14.79 -20.67
CA CYS A 633 17.33 -16.24 -20.77
C CYS A 633 16.58 -17.01 -19.67
N THR A 634 16.48 -16.45 -18.47
CA THR A 634 15.71 -17.03 -17.35
C THR A 634 14.21 -17.00 -17.65
N LEU A 635 13.69 -15.88 -18.16
CA LEU A 635 12.28 -15.76 -18.55
C LEU A 635 11.92 -16.68 -19.71
N LYS A 636 12.77 -16.76 -20.74
CA LYS A 636 12.46 -17.52 -21.97
C LYS A 636 12.62 -19.03 -21.82
N ASN A 637 13.68 -19.50 -21.13
CA ASN A 637 14.10 -20.91 -21.21
C ASN A 637 14.30 -21.58 -19.84
N PHE A 638 14.71 -20.84 -18.81
CA PHE A 638 15.15 -21.44 -17.54
C PHE A 638 14.46 -20.83 -16.30
N PRO A 639 13.11 -20.83 -16.23
CA PRO A 639 12.41 -20.36 -15.05
C PRO A 639 12.64 -21.31 -13.86
N ASN A 640 12.80 -20.75 -12.67
CA ASN A 640 12.98 -21.51 -11.42
C ASN A 640 12.12 -20.99 -10.26
N ALA A 641 11.43 -19.87 -10.46
CA ALA A 641 10.51 -19.27 -9.51
C ALA A 641 9.20 -18.89 -10.24
N ILE A 642 8.10 -18.78 -9.48
CA ILE A 642 6.78 -18.53 -10.04
C ILE A 642 6.71 -17.15 -10.74
N GLU A 643 7.44 -16.17 -10.21
CA GLU A 643 7.56 -14.81 -10.74
C GLU A 643 8.08 -14.81 -12.18
N HIS A 644 8.99 -15.72 -12.52
CA HIS A 644 9.52 -15.85 -13.88
C HIS A 644 8.41 -16.27 -14.85
N THR A 645 7.58 -17.24 -14.45
CA THR A 645 6.47 -17.72 -15.27
C THR A 645 5.32 -16.72 -15.35
N LEU A 646 5.09 -15.93 -14.30
CA LEU A 646 4.09 -14.85 -14.30
C LEU A 646 4.48 -13.70 -15.22
N GLN A 647 5.74 -13.27 -15.18
CA GLN A 647 6.25 -12.26 -16.12
C GLN A 647 6.18 -12.77 -17.56
N TRP A 648 6.62 -14.01 -17.82
CA TRP A 648 6.48 -14.63 -19.14
C TRP A 648 5.01 -14.67 -19.60
N ALA A 649 4.07 -15.09 -18.75
CA ALA A 649 2.65 -15.17 -19.11
C ALA A 649 2.05 -13.78 -19.39
N ARG A 650 2.51 -12.75 -18.69
CA ARG A 650 2.12 -11.36 -18.96
C ARG A 650 2.64 -10.88 -20.32
N ASP A 651 3.90 -11.18 -20.63
CA ASP A 651 4.50 -10.85 -21.92
C ASP A 651 3.79 -11.59 -23.06
N GLU A 652 3.42 -12.86 -22.86
CA GLU A 652 2.61 -13.64 -23.80
C GLU A 652 1.23 -13.01 -24.01
N PHE A 653 0.54 -12.57 -22.96
CA PHE A 653 -0.75 -11.90 -23.09
C PHE A 653 -0.63 -10.64 -23.97
N GLU A 654 0.37 -9.79 -23.73
CA GLU A 654 0.59 -8.57 -24.51
C GLU A 654 1.00 -8.90 -25.96
N GLY A 655 1.88 -9.89 -26.14
CA GLY A 655 2.39 -10.34 -27.43
C GLY A 655 1.37 -11.07 -28.30
N LEU A 656 0.35 -11.71 -27.72
CA LEU A 656 -0.68 -12.44 -28.45
C LEU A 656 -1.92 -11.59 -28.76
N PHE A 657 -2.38 -10.78 -27.79
CA PHE A 657 -3.71 -10.17 -27.90
C PHE A 657 -3.68 -8.66 -28.18
N LYS A 658 -2.61 -7.96 -27.78
CA LYS A 658 -2.50 -6.50 -27.93
C LYS A 658 -1.60 -6.10 -29.09
N GLN A 659 -0.32 -6.50 -29.05
CA GLN A 659 0.68 -6.01 -30.01
C GLN A 659 0.35 -6.39 -31.47
N PRO A 660 -0.08 -7.62 -31.80
CA PRO A 660 -0.42 -7.98 -33.17
C PRO A 660 -1.64 -7.20 -33.67
N SER A 661 -2.65 -7.02 -32.81
CA SER A 661 -3.86 -6.24 -33.09
C SER A 661 -3.54 -4.76 -33.38
N GLU A 662 -2.67 -4.15 -32.56
CA GLU A 662 -2.20 -2.77 -32.78
C GLU A 662 -1.40 -2.64 -34.09
N ASN A 663 -0.48 -3.59 -34.35
CA ASN A 663 0.31 -3.60 -35.57
C ASN A 663 -0.57 -3.76 -36.82
N ALA A 664 -1.54 -4.67 -36.80
CA ALA A 664 -2.49 -4.88 -37.89
C ALA A 664 -3.34 -3.63 -38.13
N MET A 665 -3.86 -3.00 -37.07
CA MET A 665 -4.62 -1.76 -37.19
C MET A 665 -3.77 -0.63 -37.78
N GLN A 666 -2.53 -0.47 -37.32
CA GLN A 666 -1.62 0.54 -37.86
C GLN A 666 -1.25 0.27 -39.33
N TYR A 667 -1.03 -0.99 -39.70
CA TYR A 667 -0.81 -1.38 -41.10
C TYR A 667 -2.00 -0.99 -42.00
N LEU A 668 -3.23 -1.17 -41.51
CA LEU A 668 -4.45 -0.84 -42.25
C LEU A 668 -4.76 0.66 -42.31
N THR A 669 -4.33 1.45 -41.32
CA THR A 669 -4.73 2.87 -41.18
C THR A 669 -3.64 3.87 -41.55
N ASP A 670 -2.36 3.50 -41.42
CA ASP A 670 -1.23 4.39 -41.66
C ASP A 670 -0.44 4.00 -42.90
N ALA A 671 -0.58 4.81 -43.96
CA ALA A 671 0.12 4.62 -45.23
C ALA A 671 1.66 4.58 -45.12
N LYS A 672 2.24 5.09 -44.02
CA LYS A 672 3.69 5.10 -43.77
C LYS A 672 4.15 3.97 -42.85
N PHE A 673 3.25 3.08 -42.40
CA PHE A 673 3.61 1.98 -41.49
C PHE A 673 4.75 1.13 -42.05
N LEU A 674 4.62 0.64 -43.28
CA LEU A 674 5.64 -0.23 -43.89
C LEU A 674 7.02 0.45 -43.97
N GLU A 675 7.05 1.73 -44.38
CA GLU A 675 8.29 2.50 -44.45
C GLU A 675 8.96 2.65 -43.07
N ARG A 676 8.17 2.84 -42.01
CA ARG A 676 8.70 2.95 -40.64
C ARG A 676 9.17 1.59 -40.10
N THR A 677 8.40 0.54 -40.33
CA THR A 677 8.72 -0.82 -39.85
C THR A 677 10.02 -1.31 -40.47
N LEU A 678 10.25 -1.06 -41.76
CA LEU A 678 11.50 -1.43 -42.44
C LEU A 678 12.74 -0.66 -41.94
N LYS A 679 12.55 0.45 -41.20
CA LYS A 679 13.65 1.22 -40.58
C LYS A 679 13.96 0.76 -39.16
N LEU A 680 13.22 -0.21 -38.61
CA LEU A 680 13.50 -0.79 -37.30
C LEU A 680 14.79 -1.61 -37.35
N PRO A 681 15.56 -1.66 -36.24
CA PRO A 681 16.83 -2.37 -36.19
C PRO A 681 16.65 -3.90 -36.13
N GLY A 682 17.63 -4.62 -36.67
CA GLY A 682 17.73 -6.07 -36.53
C GLY A 682 16.58 -6.83 -37.19
N ALA A 683 16.05 -7.83 -36.49
CA ALA A 683 15.00 -8.70 -36.99
C ALA A 683 13.56 -8.22 -36.70
N GLN A 684 13.42 -7.10 -35.98
CA GLN A 684 12.12 -6.51 -35.66
C GLN A 684 11.22 -6.26 -36.89
N PRO A 685 11.74 -5.82 -38.06
CA PRO A 685 10.90 -5.68 -39.25
C PRO A 685 10.22 -6.98 -39.66
N LEU A 686 10.94 -8.10 -39.59
CA LEU A 686 10.41 -9.43 -39.96
C LEU A 686 9.35 -9.87 -38.94
N GLU A 687 9.65 -9.78 -37.65
CA GLU A 687 8.72 -10.15 -36.56
C GLU A 687 7.39 -9.37 -36.65
N VAL A 688 7.47 -8.05 -36.87
CA VAL A 688 6.28 -7.19 -36.97
C VAL A 688 5.46 -7.52 -38.23
N LEU A 689 6.11 -7.70 -39.38
CA LEU A 689 5.41 -8.00 -40.63
C LEU A 689 4.81 -9.42 -40.63
N GLU A 690 5.49 -10.39 -40.02
CA GLU A 690 4.96 -11.73 -39.83
C GLU A 690 3.73 -11.72 -38.91
N ALA A 691 3.78 -10.98 -37.79
CA ALA A 691 2.63 -10.83 -36.90
C ALA A 691 1.42 -10.21 -37.61
N VAL A 692 1.63 -9.20 -38.47
CA VAL A 692 0.57 -8.59 -39.30
C VAL A 692 0.03 -9.62 -40.31
N TYR A 693 0.90 -10.35 -40.99
CA TYR A 693 0.49 -11.37 -41.95
C TYR A 693 -0.32 -12.48 -41.30
N LYS A 694 0.12 -12.98 -40.14
CA LYS A 694 -0.61 -13.97 -39.35
C LYS A 694 -1.99 -13.47 -38.97
N SER A 695 -2.06 -12.26 -38.41
CA SER A 695 -3.32 -11.67 -37.94
C SER A 695 -4.33 -11.42 -39.05
N LEU A 696 -3.87 -11.02 -40.24
CA LEU A 696 -4.78 -10.63 -41.35
C LEU A 696 -5.08 -11.78 -42.32
N VAL A 697 -4.22 -12.79 -42.41
CA VAL A 697 -4.29 -13.81 -43.47
C VAL A 697 -4.35 -15.22 -42.94
N THR A 698 -3.34 -15.69 -42.22
CA THR A 698 -3.22 -17.13 -41.90
C THR A 698 -4.06 -17.55 -40.70
N ASP A 699 -4.11 -16.72 -39.67
CA ASP A 699 -4.68 -17.07 -38.36
C ASP A 699 -6.00 -16.34 -38.10
N CYS A 700 -6.50 -15.58 -39.08
CA CYS A 700 -7.75 -14.84 -38.98
C CYS A 700 -8.95 -15.80 -38.77
N PRO A 701 -9.59 -15.82 -37.58
CA PRO A 701 -10.64 -16.77 -37.27
C PRO A 701 -11.93 -16.44 -38.02
N ARG A 702 -12.65 -17.47 -38.48
CA ARG A 702 -13.97 -17.33 -39.13
C ARG A 702 -15.12 -17.80 -38.25
N SER A 703 -14.81 -18.58 -37.21
CA SER A 703 -15.78 -19.14 -36.28
C SER A 703 -15.19 -19.28 -34.87
N TRP A 704 -16.06 -19.43 -33.87
CA TRP A 704 -15.63 -19.75 -32.50
C TRP A 704 -14.77 -21.03 -32.42
N ALA A 705 -15.09 -22.03 -33.25
CA ALA A 705 -14.32 -23.27 -33.32
C ALA A 705 -12.88 -23.04 -33.81
N ASP A 706 -12.66 -22.04 -34.68
CA ASP A 706 -11.31 -21.65 -35.12
C ASP A 706 -10.52 -21.02 -33.95
N CYS A 707 -11.17 -20.21 -33.10
CA CYS A 707 -10.53 -19.65 -31.91
C CYS A 707 -10.12 -20.74 -30.91
N VAL A 708 -10.97 -21.75 -30.70
CA VAL A 708 -10.66 -22.92 -29.86
C VAL A 708 -9.49 -23.72 -30.46
N THR A 709 -9.51 -23.92 -31.77
CA THR A 709 -8.45 -24.61 -32.52
C THR A 709 -7.11 -23.89 -32.38
N TRP A 710 -7.10 -22.57 -32.57
CA TRP A 710 -5.94 -21.71 -32.39
C TRP A 710 -5.37 -21.84 -30.96
N ALA A 711 -6.21 -21.70 -29.94
CA ALA A 711 -5.77 -21.79 -28.54
C ALA A 711 -5.19 -23.17 -28.21
N ARG A 712 -5.76 -24.25 -28.75
CA ARG A 712 -5.23 -25.61 -28.58
C ARG A 712 -3.88 -25.82 -29.27
N HIS A 713 -3.70 -25.28 -30.49
CA HIS A 713 -2.42 -25.34 -31.18
C HIS A 713 -1.36 -24.50 -30.46
N HIS A 714 -1.72 -23.32 -29.98
CA HIS A 714 -0.81 -22.49 -29.20
C HIS A 714 -0.38 -23.18 -27.90
N TRP A 715 -1.31 -23.82 -27.17
CA TRP A 715 -0.99 -24.64 -26.00
C TRP A 715 0.01 -25.75 -26.36
N GLN A 716 -0.20 -26.46 -27.48
CA GLN A 716 0.71 -27.51 -27.94
C GLN A 716 2.12 -26.95 -28.16
N CYS A 717 2.20 -25.80 -28.81
CA CYS A 717 3.46 -25.18 -29.11
C CYS A 717 4.23 -24.85 -27.82
N GLN A 718 3.59 -24.12 -26.90
CA GLN A 718 4.28 -23.57 -25.73
C GLN A 718 4.64 -24.64 -24.70
N TYR A 719 3.70 -25.52 -24.36
CA TYR A 719 3.87 -26.43 -23.22
C TYR A 719 4.34 -27.84 -23.61
N SER A 720 4.52 -28.10 -24.90
CA SER A 720 4.96 -29.40 -25.40
C SER A 720 6.07 -29.26 -26.44
N ASN A 721 5.81 -28.61 -27.59
CA ASN A 721 6.77 -28.57 -28.70
C ASN A 721 8.05 -27.80 -28.34
N ASN A 722 7.91 -26.60 -27.78
CA ASN A 722 9.03 -25.76 -27.35
C ASN A 722 9.86 -26.47 -26.28
N ILE A 723 9.21 -27.24 -25.39
CA ILE A 723 9.90 -28.04 -24.37
C ILE A 723 10.66 -29.22 -25.01
N CYS A 724 10.05 -29.92 -25.97
CA CYS A 724 10.72 -30.97 -26.74
C CYS A 724 11.94 -30.42 -27.51
N GLN A 725 11.83 -29.23 -28.09
CA GLN A 725 12.95 -28.57 -28.76
C GLN A 725 14.05 -28.21 -27.75
N LEU A 726 13.70 -27.66 -26.59
CA LEU A 726 14.65 -27.31 -25.55
C LEU A 726 15.43 -28.54 -25.03
N LEU A 727 14.74 -29.67 -24.83
CA LEU A 727 15.36 -30.94 -24.42
C LEU A 727 16.18 -31.61 -25.54
N HIS A 728 15.83 -31.37 -26.81
CA HIS A 728 16.66 -31.80 -27.94
C HIS A 728 17.99 -31.05 -27.97
N ASN A 729 17.95 -29.74 -27.71
CA ASN A 729 19.12 -28.89 -27.62
C ASN A 729 19.96 -29.18 -26.37
N PHE A 730 19.29 -29.42 -25.24
CA PHE A 730 19.90 -29.69 -23.95
C PHE A 730 19.35 -30.97 -23.32
N PRO A 731 19.89 -32.16 -23.67
CA PRO A 731 19.44 -33.42 -23.11
C PRO A 731 19.49 -33.44 -21.57
N PRO A 732 18.57 -34.16 -20.88
CA PRO A 732 18.53 -34.21 -19.42
C PRO A 732 19.86 -34.61 -18.75
N GLU A 733 20.63 -35.47 -19.39
CA GLU A 733 21.92 -35.97 -18.90
C GLU A 733 23.13 -35.14 -19.38
N GLN A 734 22.90 -33.99 -20.04
CA GLN A 734 23.98 -33.17 -20.55
C GLN A 734 24.88 -32.65 -19.42
N LEU A 735 26.19 -32.71 -19.66
CA LEU A 735 27.20 -32.10 -18.80
C LEU A 735 27.71 -30.78 -19.40
N THR A 736 28.10 -29.85 -18.54
CA THR A 736 28.82 -28.63 -18.90
C THR A 736 30.28 -28.93 -19.24
N SER A 737 31.01 -27.92 -19.72
CA SER A 737 32.46 -28.02 -19.95
C SER A 737 33.27 -28.36 -18.71
N SER A 738 32.76 -28.06 -17.50
CA SER A 738 33.40 -28.43 -16.23
C SER A 738 33.05 -29.85 -15.76
N GLY A 739 32.24 -30.60 -16.51
CA GLY A 739 31.77 -31.94 -16.14
C GLY A 739 30.61 -31.94 -15.14
N ALA A 740 30.06 -30.78 -14.78
CA ALA A 740 28.87 -30.67 -13.93
C ALA A 740 27.58 -30.89 -14.74
N PRO A 741 26.48 -31.37 -14.15
CA PRO A 741 25.19 -31.45 -14.84
C PRO A 741 24.69 -30.08 -15.31
N PHE A 742 24.26 -29.99 -16.57
CA PHE A 742 23.71 -28.76 -17.15
C PHE A 742 22.43 -28.32 -16.41
N TRP A 743 21.53 -29.27 -16.15
CA TRP A 743 20.31 -29.06 -15.39
C TRP A 743 20.59 -29.14 -13.88
N SER A 744 21.17 -28.08 -13.34
CA SER A 744 21.45 -27.93 -11.90
C SER A 744 21.27 -26.50 -11.43
N GLY A 745 21.05 -26.32 -10.13
CA GLY A 745 20.83 -25.03 -9.49
C GLY A 745 19.66 -24.26 -10.12
N PRO A 746 19.89 -23.07 -10.72
CA PRO A 746 18.82 -22.23 -11.30
C PRO A 746 18.20 -22.81 -12.58
N LYS A 747 18.77 -23.88 -13.16
CA LYS A 747 18.25 -24.52 -14.38
C LYS A 747 17.50 -25.79 -14.02
N ARG A 748 16.17 -25.70 -13.92
CA ARG A 748 15.29 -26.85 -13.68
C ARG A 748 15.03 -27.59 -14.98
N CYS A 749 15.25 -28.91 -15.01
CA CYS A 749 14.99 -29.71 -16.22
C CYS A 749 13.47 -29.76 -16.49
N PRO A 750 12.99 -29.30 -17.66
CA PRO A 750 11.57 -29.33 -17.98
C PRO A 750 11.15 -30.71 -18.50
N HIS A 751 9.84 -30.93 -18.64
CA HIS A 751 9.29 -32.08 -19.34
C HIS A 751 8.05 -31.64 -20.15
N PRO A 752 7.85 -32.17 -21.37
CA PRO A 752 6.71 -31.79 -22.19
C PRO A 752 5.41 -32.21 -21.50
N LEU A 753 4.36 -31.39 -21.62
CA LEU A 753 3.04 -31.70 -21.11
C LEU A 753 2.18 -32.36 -22.20
N GLU A 754 1.31 -33.28 -21.75
CA GLU A 754 0.25 -33.88 -22.58
C GLU A 754 -1.08 -33.16 -22.30
N PHE A 755 -1.77 -32.75 -23.36
CA PHE A 755 -3.05 -32.06 -23.22
C PHE A 755 -4.13 -33.03 -22.75
N SER A 756 -5.02 -32.55 -21.88
CA SER A 756 -6.18 -33.33 -21.46
C SER A 756 -7.37 -32.39 -21.24
N THR A 757 -8.52 -32.76 -21.80
CA THR A 757 -9.79 -32.08 -21.57
C THR A 757 -10.35 -32.31 -20.16
N SER A 758 -9.80 -33.28 -19.41
CA SER A 758 -10.14 -33.52 -18.01
C SER A 758 -9.31 -32.71 -17.03
N ASN A 759 -8.29 -31.98 -17.49
CA ASN A 759 -7.46 -31.14 -16.64
C ASN A 759 -8.00 -29.70 -16.68
N ASP A 760 -8.48 -29.22 -15.54
CA ASP A 760 -9.11 -27.89 -15.45
C ASP A 760 -8.16 -26.77 -15.86
N LEU A 761 -6.88 -26.83 -15.50
CA LEU A 761 -5.89 -25.81 -15.87
C LEU A 761 -5.66 -25.75 -17.39
N HIS A 762 -5.62 -26.92 -18.04
CA HIS A 762 -5.49 -27.00 -19.49
C HIS A 762 -6.74 -26.43 -20.18
N MET A 763 -7.92 -26.75 -19.65
CA MET A 763 -9.19 -26.21 -20.16
C MET A 763 -9.30 -24.71 -19.92
N ASP A 764 -8.88 -24.19 -18.77
CA ASP A 764 -8.87 -22.77 -18.44
C ASP A 764 -8.01 -21.96 -19.41
N TYR A 765 -6.84 -22.49 -19.77
CA TYR A 765 -5.97 -21.90 -20.77
C TYR A 765 -6.68 -21.77 -22.13
N VAL A 766 -7.28 -22.86 -22.62
CA VAL A 766 -7.96 -22.87 -23.92
C VAL A 766 -9.18 -21.95 -23.89
N MET A 767 -9.99 -22.00 -22.83
CA MET A 767 -11.16 -21.14 -22.68
C MET A 767 -10.77 -19.66 -22.67
N SER A 768 -9.75 -19.29 -21.91
CA SER A 768 -9.30 -17.90 -21.80
C SER A 768 -8.67 -17.42 -23.10
N GLY A 769 -7.74 -18.21 -23.66
CA GLY A 769 -7.07 -17.89 -24.91
C GLY A 769 -8.03 -17.75 -26.09
N ALA A 770 -8.99 -18.68 -26.24
CA ALA A 770 -9.98 -18.61 -27.31
C ALA A 770 -10.93 -17.41 -27.17
N ASN A 771 -11.36 -17.08 -25.94
CA ASN A 771 -12.20 -15.91 -25.69
C ASN A 771 -11.46 -14.59 -25.97
N LEU A 772 -10.21 -14.46 -25.49
CA LEU A 772 -9.39 -13.27 -25.76
C LEU A 772 -9.10 -13.12 -27.25
N PHE A 773 -8.77 -14.22 -27.93
CA PHE A 773 -8.57 -14.22 -29.38
C PHE A 773 -9.85 -13.80 -30.10
N ALA A 774 -11.01 -14.36 -29.76
CA ALA A 774 -12.30 -13.96 -30.33
C ALA A 774 -12.58 -12.46 -30.12
N GLN A 775 -12.29 -11.92 -28.93
CA GLN A 775 -12.45 -10.50 -28.63
C GLN A 775 -11.58 -9.60 -29.52
N SER A 776 -10.33 -9.98 -29.80
CA SER A 776 -9.44 -9.23 -30.69
C SER A 776 -9.99 -9.06 -32.11
N TYR A 777 -10.84 -9.99 -32.57
CA TYR A 777 -11.51 -9.93 -33.88
C TYR A 777 -12.99 -9.50 -33.80
N GLY A 778 -13.48 -9.06 -32.63
CA GLY A 778 -14.86 -8.63 -32.45
C GLY A 778 -15.90 -9.77 -32.55
N MET A 779 -15.49 -11.01 -32.27
CA MET A 779 -16.34 -12.20 -32.29
C MET A 779 -16.90 -12.52 -30.89
N GLN A 780 -18.09 -13.12 -30.85
CA GLN A 780 -18.69 -13.58 -29.60
C GLN A 780 -18.02 -14.87 -29.12
N GLY A 781 -17.48 -14.82 -27.90
CA GLY A 781 -16.91 -15.97 -27.21
C GLY A 781 -17.95 -16.89 -26.54
N SER A 782 -17.49 -17.94 -25.86
CA SER A 782 -18.35 -18.91 -25.16
C SER A 782 -17.79 -19.27 -23.78
N THR A 783 -18.69 -19.63 -22.86
CA THR A 783 -18.38 -20.21 -21.54
C THR A 783 -18.70 -21.70 -21.44
N ASP A 784 -19.23 -22.31 -22.52
CA ASP A 784 -19.60 -23.73 -22.57
C ASP A 784 -18.36 -24.64 -22.68
N ARG A 785 -17.83 -25.05 -21.52
CA ARG A 785 -16.70 -25.99 -21.43
C ARG A 785 -16.98 -27.33 -22.10
N VAL A 786 -18.22 -27.83 -22.03
CA VAL A 786 -18.59 -29.14 -22.59
C VAL A 786 -18.59 -29.08 -24.11
N GLY A 787 -19.12 -28.00 -24.68
CA GLY A 787 -19.04 -27.71 -26.11
C GLY A 787 -17.59 -27.60 -26.60
N VAL A 788 -16.75 -26.88 -25.86
CA VAL A 788 -15.33 -26.74 -26.19
C VAL A 788 -14.58 -28.08 -26.12
N ALA A 789 -14.81 -28.89 -25.09
CA ALA A 789 -14.21 -30.22 -24.98
C ALA A 789 -14.51 -31.10 -26.21
N LYS A 790 -15.76 -31.08 -26.71
CA LYS A 790 -16.14 -31.83 -27.93
C LYS A 790 -15.38 -31.36 -29.17
N ILE A 791 -15.14 -30.06 -29.32
CA ILE A 791 -14.34 -29.52 -30.42
C ILE A 791 -12.91 -30.05 -30.32
N LEU A 792 -12.32 -29.99 -29.13
CA LEU A 792 -10.96 -30.44 -28.86
C LEU A 792 -10.76 -31.95 -29.07
N ASP A 793 -11.73 -32.77 -28.67
CA ASP A 793 -11.68 -34.23 -28.85
C ASP A 793 -11.70 -34.63 -30.34
N SER A 794 -12.25 -33.78 -31.21
CA SER A 794 -12.29 -34.00 -32.67
C SER A 794 -11.08 -33.45 -33.42
N LEU A 795 -10.17 -32.75 -32.72
CA LEU A 795 -9.10 -31.97 -33.32
C LEU A 795 -7.82 -32.81 -33.49
N SER A 796 -7.29 -32.84 -34.71
CA SER A 796 -6.01 -33.47 -35.00
C SER A 796 -4.86 -32.49 -34.78
N VAL A 797 -3.99 -32.76 -33.81
CA VAL A 797 -2.81 -31.94 -33.52
C VAL A 797 -1.60 -32.48 -34.30
N PRO A 798 -0.89 -31.67 -35.09
CA PRO A 798 0.31 -32.10 -35.82
C PRO A 798 1.38 -32.64 -34.87
N THR A 799 2.04 -33.73 -35.28
CA THR A 799 3.22 -34.25 -34.57
C THR A 799 4.40 -33.30 -34.75
N PHE A 800 5.05 -32.94 -33.65
CA PHE A 800 6.24 -32.10 -33.67
C PHE A 800 7.52 -32.95 -33.74
N VAL A 801 8.47 -32.50 -34.56
CA VAL A 801 9.81 -33.09 -34.66
C VAL A 801 10.84 -31.98 -34.40
N PRO A 802 11.65 -32.09 -33.33
CA PRO A 802 12.70 -31.11 -33.05
C PRO A 802 13.68 -30.97 -34.21
N ARG A 803 14.13 -29.74 -34.48
CA ARG A 803 15.10 -29.44 -35.55
C ARG A 803 16.51 -29.32 -34.99
N SER A 804 17.49 -29.86 -35.72
CA SER A 804 18.91 -29.62 -35.43
C SER A 804 19.35 -28.27 -36.01
N GLY A 805 20.12 -27.48 -35.24
CA GLY A 805 20.63 -26.18 -35.67
C GLY A 805 19.90 -24.96 -35.09
N VAL A 806 18.77 -25.16 -34.41
CA VAL A 806 18.10 -24.09 -33.63
C VAL A 806 19.03 -23.65 -32.49
N LYS A 807 19.38 -22.37 -32.42
CA LYS A 807 20.27 -21.84 -31.38
C LYS A 807 19.46 -21.31 -30.21
N ILE A 808 19.69 -21.86 -29.02
CA ILE A 808 19.08 -21.39 -27.76
C ILE A 808 20.20 -20.84 -26.88
N HIS A 809 20.07 -19.58 -26.47
CA HIS A 809 21.07 -18.89 -25.65
C HIS A 809 20.95 -19.30 -24.18
N VAL A 810 22.08 -19.64 -23.56
CA VAL A 810 22.15 -20.11 -22.17
C VAL A 810 22.37 -18.95 -21.19
N SER A 811 22.86 -17.80 -21.69
CA SER A 811 23.04 -16.57 -20.91
C SER A 811 22.72 -15.31 -21.72
N ASP A 812 22.37 -14.23 -21.02
CA ASP A 812 22.10 -12.94 -21.65
C ASP A 812 23.35 -12.37 -22.38
N GLN A 813 24.56 -12.72 -21.92
CA GLN A 813 25.81 -12.35 -22.61
C GLN A 813 25.94 -13.03 -23.99
N GLU A 814 25.56 -14.31 -24.08
CA GLU A 814 25.51 -15.03 -25.37
C GLU A 814 24.44 -14.45 -26.30
N LEU A 815 23.32 -14.00 -25.74
CA LEU A 815 22.23 -13.40 -26.51
C LEU A 815 22.64 -12.02 -27.05
N GLN A 816 23.25 -11.18 -26.22
CA GLN A 816 23.75 -9.85 -26.62
C GLN A 816 24.88 -9.93 -27.66
N SER A 817 25.82 -10.87 -27.52
CA SER A 817 26.92 -11.06 -28.48
C SER A 817 26.44 -11.56 -29.84
N ALA A 818 25.33 -12.29 -29.90
CA ALA A 818 24.72 -12.72 -31.16
C ALA A 818 24.04 -11.56 -31.91
N HIS A 819 23.42 -10.61 -31.20
CA HIS A 819 22.79 -9.42 -31.81
C HIS A 819 23.78 -8.46 -32.48
N GLY A 820 25.07 -8.51 -32.14
CA GLY A 820 26.13 -7.73 -32.80
C GLY A 820 26.64 -8.31 -34.12
N ASN A 821 26.23 -9.53 -34.49
CA ASN A 821 26.84 -10.32 -35.56
C ASN A 821 25.80 -10.98 -36.48
N VAL A 822 24.72 -10.28 -36.82
CA VAL A 822 23.66 -10.84 -37.69
C VAL A 822 24.11 -10.79 -39.15
N GLY A 823 24.72 -11.87 -39.61
CA GLY A 823 24.65 -12.33 -40.99
C GLY A 823 23.54 -13.39 -41.12
N GLU A 824 22.66 -13.20 -42.11
CA GLU A 824 21.74 -14.12 -42.82
C GLU A 824 21.14 -15.40 -42.21
N ASP A 825 21.29 -15.72 -40.92
CA ASP A 825 20.62 -16.88 -40.32
C ASP A 825 19.27 -16.46 -39.71
N GLY A 826 18.19 -16.99 -40.30
CA GLY A 826 16.80 -16.66 -39.97
C GLY A 826 16.42 -16.95 -38.52
N ILE A 827 15.49 -16.16 -38.00
CA ILE A 827 14.74 -16.49 -36.79
C ILE A 827 13.83 -17.67 -37.15
N ASP A 828 14.32 -18.89 -36.92
CA ASP A 828 13.49 -20.08 -37.02
C ASP A 828 12.57 -20.10 -35.79
N LEU A 829 11.35 -19.61 -35.99
CA LEU A 829 10.24 -19.83 -35.08
C LEU A 829 10.02 -21.34 -34.94
N ILE A 830 10.09 -21.84 -33.70
CA ILE A 830 9.92 -23.26 -33.35
C ILE A 830 8.47 -23.71 -33.68
N CYS A 831 7.54 -22.75 -33.71
CA CYS A 831 6.21 -22.77 -34.31
C CYS A 831 5.91 -21.38 -34.92
#